data_AF-A0A7V3FLL2-F1
#
_entry.id   AF-A0A7V3FLL2-F1
#
_cell.length_a   1.000
_cell.length_b   1.000
_cell.length_c   1.000
_cell.angle_alpha   90.00
_cell.angle_beta   90.00
_cell.angle_gamma   90.00
#
_symmetry.space_group_name_H-M   'P 1'
#
loop_
_entity.id
_entity.type
_entity.pdbx_description
1 polymer ?
#
loop_
_entity_poly.entity_id
_entity_poly.type
_entity_poly.pdbx_seq_one_letter_code
_entity_poly.pdbx_strand_id
1 'polypeptide(L)'
;MSPPVFPSLRALASPRAAETGVVAAESDSRALLAFSLGAESLRGGAEEGRRLELLWGRAALAELEALQGEGDPRLYFEGLGALATRLAAEDRLEAAQAAYAFIAGRAADSAPAAARRAQGEWDAIRGRGALGPRLEFLGRRFAREASSPAMLAGMGVASTVFQLSRAAFLARLTATPSLGLLSRGLGARAVAGLGAFVLEAPAFALSARGARLALGDPAATAAPLGHEILGSYLTLGGLKLFGGLGAAAVRYAGAGPVSRTLIPQVSTYFGIVAGHRLEQLAGLRPALSGDTLWADSLVTLLQFHVGGRLAGELGGPRLAAWQRELELRGAVLAREPGGRGSEPRPPAWAPTWLLGEAAMAAPAGGPSGRELPNIFMMQGPEGGGGRPRGERLAAGGNGSRRGSVPLGERNTYQIVQELLRCRERSRRGGQDLSLWQLMRRKLEAGSIPAERAEELQWAVFAYSLFENSPTLRREFPREASPNFETVAYRLHTLRAEVAREQGQDHYSLATLVQALAFGGRIPFEKTRQYLSAASALDFYLQTPSLRSIGKEHFSDPYRLIRRLRELMPAIEERREHSYKLATLVDALRWHPHFPRSRLQTYTMAAAASDFVRALPLERLRLEPAQLRGLDIEQIYLRLLHLKPVLRGESGDPVSIGYVLAGLRSEGLEKIKGGTVNDSAVTNAHVLDFAFNRWSEWGGHFRNLVEIPRNGEGSGARAGWTRPRYAQRFLLKENGQPYSYSYAGNLVRWGEFLWNHREALQLPEPGHVEVPPLASSRRTRLLAFLEPHWEALREKAPVPEEFFEGLAGLRQQFQRSAEERSAVAEGEPGEVPSLRIMVGAFFKAKGAEIPRSLEVYAATIDTILQRWPEWRRHLRRLSEVTARGHAGARERYRIAEEGFQQANGEPYSRTILGGLIRWGSWVWEHRGRLGLRSGESTVPPPGGESGRESGE
;
A
#
# COMPACT_ATOMS: atom_id res chain seq x y z
N MET A 1 57.85 -49.97 -23.19
CA MET A 1 56.79 -48.97 -23.48
C MET A 1 57.11 -47.75 -22.65
N SER A 2 57.64 -46.71 -23.28
CA SER A 2 58.08 -45.48 -22.60
C SER A 2 56.89 -44.55 -22.35
N PRO A 3 56.82 -43.84 -21.21
CA PRO A 3 55.77 -42.86 -20.96
C PRO A 3 55.92 -41.66 -21.91
N PRO A 4 54.82 -40.95 -22.26
CA PRO A 4 54.91 -39.78 -23.11
C PRO A 4 55.67 -38.67 -22.37
N VAL A 5 56.77 -38.23 -22.96
CA VAL A 5 57.53 -37.05 -22.53
C VAL A 5 56.73 -35.83 -22.95
N PHE A 6 56.06 -35.17 -21.99
CA PHE A 6 55.52 -33.84 -22.20
C PHE A 6 56.66 -32.83 -22.35
N PRO A 7 56.55 -31.83 -23.26
CA PRO A 7 57.55 -30.77 -23.35
C PRO A 7 57.53 -29.96 -22.05
N SER A 8 58.72 -29.70 -21.50
CA SER A 8 58.90 -28.86 -20.31
C SER A 8 58.19 -27.51 -20.47
N LEU A 9 57.52 -27.05 -19.42
CA LEU A 9 56.73 -25.80 -19.34
C LEU A 9 57.45 -24.53 -19.82
N ARG A 10 58.77 -24.56 -20.02
CA ARG A 10 59.53 -23.48 -20.69
C ARG A 10 59.18 -23.26 -22.16
N ALA A 11 58.64 -24.25 -22.88
CA ALA A 11 58.44 -24.15 -24.34
C ALA A 11 57.13 -23.47 -24.78
N LEU A 12 56.24 -23.08 -23.86
CA LEU A 12 54.92 -22.49 -24.17
C LEU A 12 54.77 -21.01 -23.76
N ALA A 13 55.84 -20.38 -23.28
CA ALA A 13 55.86 -18.93 -23.09
C ALA A 13 56.15 -18.22 -24.42
N SER A 14 55.16 -18.15 -25.31
CA SER A 14 55.21 -17.30 -26.49
C SER A 14 54.87 -15.84 -26.13
N PRO A 15 55.54 -14.80 -26.68
CA PRO A 15 55.31 -13.40 -26.31
C PRO A 15 53.96 -12.80 -26.74
N ARG A 16 53.04 -13.58 -27.33
CA ARG A 16 51.82 -13.06 -27.95
C ARG A 16 50.68 -12.68 -27.01
N ALA A 17 50.81 -12.92 -25.70
CA ALA A 17 49.80 -12.50 -24.71
C ALA A 17 49.94 -11.03 -24.25
N ALA A 18 50.98 -10.30 -24.70
CA ALA A 18 51.23 -8.92 -24.28
C ALA A 18 50.47 -7.85 -25.09
N GLU A 19 49.76 -8.20 -26.16
CA GLU A 19 49.08 -7.22 -27.04
C GLU A 19 47.60 -6.99 -26.73
N THR A 20 46.96 -7.80 -25.90
CA THR A 20 45.58 -7.54 -25.45
C THR A 20 45.62 -6.64 -24.21
N GLY A 21 45.56 -5.33 -24.43
CA GLY A 21 45.59 -4.27 -23.41
C GLY A 21 44.52 -4.41 -22.32
N VAL A 22 44.79 -5.24 -21.32
CA VAL A 22 44.07 -5.30 -20.05
C VAL A 22 44.98 -4.73 -18.98
N VAL A 23 44.98 -3.41 -18.85
CA VAL A 23 45.54 -2.73 -17.69
C VAL A 23 44.51 -2.81 -16.56
N ALA A 24 44.54 -3.91 -15.80
CA ALA A 24 43.82 -4.01 -14.52
C ALA A 24 44.54 -4.96 -13.54
N ALA A 25 45.05 -4.36 -12.47
CA ALA A 25 45.45 -4.90 -11.16
C ALA A 25 46.64 -5.90 -11.08
N GLU A 26 47.76 -5.43 -10.50
CA GLU A 26 48.89 -6.25 -10.01
C GLU A 26 48.50 -7.43 -9.10
N SER A 27 47.32 -7.40 -8.47
CA SER A 27 46.82 -8.50 -7.63
C SER A 27 46.42 -9.73 -8.44
N ASP A 28 45.87 -9.55 -9.64
CA ASP A 28 45.46 -10.66 -10.53
C ASP A 28 46.69 -11.39 -11.06
N SER A 29 47.75 -10.63 -11.40
CA SER A 29 49.04 -11.18 -11.83
C SER A 29 49.70 -12.01 -10.72
N ARG A 30 49.59 -11.62 -9.44
CA ARG A 30 50.18 -12.35 -8.30
C ARG A 30 49.45 -13.64 -7.95
N ALA A 31 48.13 -13.70 -8.08
CA ALA A 31 47.35 -14.92 -7.83
C ALA A 31 47.49 -15.93 -8.98
N LEU A 32 47.52 -15.46 -10.24
CA LEU A 32 47.85 -16.27 -11.41
C LEU A 32 49.33 -16.72 -11.38
N LEU A 33 50.25 -15.87 -10.90
CA LEU A 33 51.62 -16.26 -10.59
C LEU A 33 51.66 -17.30 -9.48
N ALA A 34 50.94 -17.15 -8.37
CA ALA A 34 50.93 -18.14 -7.29
C ALA A 34 50.30 -19.48 -7.70
N PHE A 35 49.34 -19.50 -8.64
CA PHE A 35 48.76 -20.72 -9.18
C PHE A 35 49.67 -21.39 -10.22
N SER A 36 50.28 -20.61 -11.12
CA SER A 36 51.29 -21.13 -12.07
C SER A 36 52.60 -21.52 -11.38
N LEU A 37 52.98 -20.81 -10.32
CA LEU A 37 54.08 -21.14 -9.42
C LEU A 37 53.70 -22.28 -8.50
N GLY A 38 52.46 -22.46 -8.04
CA GLY A 38 52.08 -23.59 -7.17
C GLY A 38 52.37 -24.97 -7.79
N ALA A 39 52.47 -25.07 -9.11
CA ALA A 39 52.94 -26.26 -9.82
C ALA A 39 54.47 -26.44 -9.82
N GLU A 40 55.26 -25.38 -9.64
CA GLU A 40 56.74 -25.41 -9.56
C GLU A 40 57.30 -25.11 -8.14
N SER A 41 56.54 -24.47 -7.26
CA SER A 41 56.92 -23.88 -5.96
C SER A 41 56.63 -24.77 -4.76
N LEU A 42 55.94 -25.91 -4.96
CA LEU A 42 56.00 -27.01 -3.98
C LEU A 42 57.44 -27.53 -3.78
N ARG A 43 58.40 -27.09 -4.61
CA ARG A 43 59.85 -27.27 -4.41
C ARG A 43 60.58 -26.03 -3.86
N GLY A 44 59.94 -24.87 -3.77
CA GLY A 44 60.54 -23.60 -3.38
C GLY A 44 60.14 -23.18 -1.96
N GLY A 45 61.04 -23.36 -0.98
CA GLY A 45 61.02 -22.72 0.34
C GLY A 45 59.81 -22.99 1.27
N ALA A 46 60.06 -23.35 2.53
CA ALA A 46 59.00 -23.63 3.52
C ALA A 46 58.02 -22.46 3.80
N GLU A 47 58.36 -21.24 3.38
CA GLU A 47 57.57 -20.02 3.59
C GLU A 47 56.48 -19.84 2.51
N GLU A 48 56.80 -20.12 1.24
CA GLU A 48 55.85 -20.08 0.12
C GLU A 48 54.75 -21.15 0.31
N GLY A 49 55.16 -22.35 0.75
CA GLY A 49 54.25 -23.45 1.09
C GLY A 49 53.26 -23.08 2.20
N ARG A 50 53.71 -22.41 3.28
CA ARG A 50 52.81 -21.94 4.34
C ARG A 50 51.84 -20.87 3.83
N ARG A 51 52.28 -19.99 2.93
CA ARG A 51 51.42 -18.94 2.36
C ARG A 51 50.33 -19.54 1.46
N LEU A 52 50.69 -20.51 0.63
CA LEU A 52 49.73 -21.26 -0.18
C LEU A 52 48.77 -22.07 0.71
N GLU A 53 49.27 -22.67 1.80
CA GLU A 53 48.43 -23.39 2.75
C GLU A 53 47.42 -22.47 3.44
N LEU A 54 47.81 -21.23 3.77
CA LEU A 54 46.91 -20.20 4.29
C LEU A 54 45.87 -19.75 3.26
N LEU A 55 46.20 -19.69 1.97
CA LEU A 55 45.29 -19.22 0.91
C LEU A 55 44.36 -20.32 0.38
N TRP A 56 44.87 -21.54 0.20
CA TRP A 56 44.17 -22.68 -0.43
C TRP A 56 43.74 -23.75 0.57
N GLY A 57 44.49 -23.95 1.65
CA GLY A 57 44.25 -24.98 2.65
C GLY A 57 44.94 -26.28 2.31
N ARG A 58 45.34 -27.04 3.32
CA ARG A 58 46.01 -28.34 3.12
C ARG A 58 45.22 -29.28 2.23
N ALA A 59 43.91 -29.38 2.44
CA ALA A 59 43.06 -30.30 1.67
C ALA A 59 42.99 -29.92 0.18
N ALA A 60 42.81 -28.64 -0.13
CA ALA A 60 42.80 -28.15 -1.51
C ALA A 60 44.17 -28.28 -2.18
N LEU A 61 45.26 -28.09 -1.44
CA LEU A 61 46.61 -28.30 -1.97
C LEU A 61 46.88 -29.77 -2.28
N ALA A 62 46.52 -30.69 -1.39
CA ALA A 62 46.65 -32.12 -1.64
C ALA A 62 45.77 -32.58 -2.83
N GLU A 63 44.59 -32.00 -2.98
CA GLU A 63 43.75 -32.27 -4.14
C GLU A 63 44.31 -31.68 -5.44
N LEU A 64 44.87 -30.47 -5.38
CA LEU A 64 45.55 -29.86 -6.52
C LEU A 64 46.76 -30.70 -6.96
N GLU A 65 47.54 -31.21 -6.01
CA GLU A 65 48.64 -32.16 -6.26
C GLU A 65 48.13 -33.46 -6.91
N ALA A 66 47.00 -33.99 -6.45
CA ALA A 66 46.39 -35.17 -7.06
C ALA A 66 45.92 -34.90 -8.51
N LEU A 67 45.30 -33.74 -8.74
CA LEU A 67 44.85 -33.32 -10.08
C LEU A 67 46.02 -33.13 -11.04
N GLN A 68 47.19 -32.67 -10.57
CA GLN A 68 48.38 -32.54 -11.41
C GLN A 68 48.88 -33.89 -11.99
N GLY A 69 48.50 -35.02 -11.39
CA GLY A 69 48.78 -36.36 -11.92
C GLY A 69 47.81 -36.81 -13.02
N GLU A 70 46.74 -36.06 -13.29
CA GLU A 70 45.73 -36.41 -14.30
C GLU A 70 46.27 -36.15 -15.72
N GLY A 71 46.28 -37.20 -16.54
CA GLY A 71 46.84 -37.16 -17.89
C GLY A 71 45.87 -36.67 -18.96
N ASP A 72 44.55 -36.78 -18.73
CA ASP A 72 43.53 -36.25 -19.62
C ASP A 72 43.27 -34.75 -19.33
N PRO A 73 43.57 -33.82 -20.26
CA PRO A 73 43.34 -32.39 -20.07
C PRO A 73 41.90 -32.05 -19.68
N ARG A 74 40.92 -32.81 -20.18
CA ARG A 74 39.51 -32.56 -19.89
C ARG A 74 39.19 -32.90 -18.43
N LEU A 75 39.62 -34.06 -17.96
CA LEU A 75 39.42 -34.47 -16.57
C LEU A 75 40.16 -33.55 -15.60
N TYR A 76 41.38 -33.13 -15.96
CA TYR A 76 42.13 -32.14 -15.19
C TYR A 76 41.35 -30.83 -14.99
N PHE A 77 40.84 -30.22 -16.07
CA PHE A 77 40.11 -28.95 -15.97
C PHE A 77 38.72 -29.09 -15.34
N GLU A 78 38.02 -30.21 -15.55
CA GLU A 78 36.76 -30.49 -14.85
C GLU A 78 36.98 -30.67 -13.35
N GLY A 79 38.03 -31.41 -12.95
CA GLY A 79 38.44 -31.58 -11.55
C GLY A 79 38.86 -30.25 -10.91
N LEU A 80 39.63 -29.42 -11.62
CA LEU A 80 40.01 -28.09 -11.14
C LEU A 80 38.80 -27.16 -10.99
N GLY A 81 37.79 -27.28 -11.86
CA GLY A 81 36.52 -26.55 -11.73
C GLY A 81 35.73 -26.98 -10.48
N ALA A 82 35.74 -28.28 -10.16
CA ALA A 82 35.13 -28.78 -8.92
C ALA A 82 35.87 -28.26 -7.67
N LEU A 83 37.21 -28.21 -7.71
CA LEU A 83 38.02 -27.62 -6.65
C LEU A 83 37.70 -26.13 -6.46
N ALA A 84 37.64 -25.35 -7.55
CA ALA A 84 37.26 -23.95 -7.52
C ALA A 84 35.86 -23.73 -6.91
N THR A 85 34.91 -24.61 -7.23
CA THR A 85 33.55 -24.58 -6.67
C THR A 85 33.57 -24.80 -5.16
N ARG A 86 34.34 -25.78 -4.66
CA ARG A 86 34.49 -26.03 -3.21
C ARG A 86 35.17 -24.87 -2.51
N LEU A 87 36.25 -24.33 -3.09
CA LEU A 87 36.93 -23.15 -2.55
C LEU A 87 35.97 -21.95 -2.45
N ALA A 88 35.10 -21.74 -3.44
CA ALA A 88 34.06 -20.71 -3.37
C ALA A 88 33.02 -21.01 -2.27
N ALA A 89 32.61 -22.27 -2.13
CA ALA A 89 31.70 -22.71 -1.07
C ALA A 89 32.29 -22.54 0.35
N GLU A 90 33.61 -22.65 0.48
CA GLU A 90 34.39 -22.41 1.71
C GLU A 90 34.74 -20.93 1.95
N ASP A 91 34.23 -20.01 1.12
CA ASP A 91 34.52 -18.56 1.16
C ASP A 91 35.96 -18.15 0.86
N ARG A 92 36.73 -19.04 0.23
CA ARG A 92 38.10 -18.77 -0.22
C ARG A 92 38.07 -18.14 -1.61
N LEU A 93 37.36 -17.02 -1.71
CA LEU A 93 37.00 -16.41 -3.00
C LEU A 93 38.21 -16.03 -3.83
N GLU A 94 39.32 -15.62 -3.21
CA GLU A 94 40.57 -15.31 -3.92
C GLU A 94 41.16 -16.56 -4.59
N ALA A 95 41.20 -17.69 -3.90
CA ALA A 95 41.69 -18.96 -4.45
C ALA A 95 40.74 -19.50 -5.53
N ALA A 96 39.43 -19.41 -5.30
CA ALA A 96 38.42 -19.79 -6.29
C ALA A 96 38.51 -18.93 -7.56
N GLN A 97 38.65 -17.61 -7.42
CA GLN A 97 38.85 -16.70 -8.56
C GLN A 97 40.13 -17.03 -9.32
N ALA A 98 41.23 -17.30 -8.62
CA ALA A 98 42.49 -17.70 -9.25
C ALA A 98 42.34 -19.01 -10.04
N ALA A 99 41.68 -20.01 -9.47
CA ALA A 99 41.39 -21.28 -10.13
C ALA A 99 40.51 -21.11 -11.37
N TYR A 100 39.39 -20.38 -11.26
CA TYR A 100 38.50 -20.15 -12.40
C TYR A 100 39.14 -19.30 -13.51
N ALA A 101 39.90 -18.26 -13.16
CA ALA A 101 40.65 -17.47 -14.12
C ALA A 101 41.68 -18.33 -14.87
N PHE A 102 42.37 -19.24 -14.17
CA PHE A 102 43.30 -20.17 -14.78
C PHE A 102 42.60 -21.13 -15.75
N ILE A 103 41.48 -21.74 -15.35
CA ILE A 103 40.71 -22.65 -16.22
C ILE A 103 40.22 -21.88 -17.45
N ALA A 104 39.63 -20.69 -17.27
CA ALA A 104 39.10 -19.87 -18.37
C ALA A 104 40.19 -19.52 -19.41
N GLY A 105 41.40 -19.21 -18.96
CA GLY A 105 42.52 -18.85 -19.84
C GLY A 105 43.24 -20.03 -20.51
N ARG A 106 43.29 -21.21 -19.87
CA ARG A 106 44.09 -22.35 -20.36
C ARG A 106 43.29 -23.50 -20.95
N ALA A 107 42.00 -23.63 -20.61
CA ALA A 107 41.15 -24.71 -21.09
C ALA A 107 40.42 -24.37 -22.40
N ALA A 108 40.63 -23.18 -22.98
CA ALA A 108 39.88 -22.70 -24.15
C ALA A 108 39.96 -23.67 -25.34
N ASP A 109 41.14 -24.22 -25.60
CA ASP A 109 41.38 -25.12 -26.74
C ASP A 109 41.12 -26.60 -26.40
N SER A 110 41.45 -27.04 -25.18
CA SER A 110 41.43 -28.44 -24.77
C SER A 110 40.14 -28.89 -24.08
N ALA A 111 39.43 -27.97 -23.40
CA ALA A 111 38.17 -28.24 -22.71
C ALA A 111 37.23 -27.00 -22.75
N PRO A 112 36.71 -26.62 -23.94
CA PRO A 112 35.98 -25.36 -24.15
C PRO A 112 34.68 -25.24 -23.32
N ALA A 113 34.09 -26.36 -22.91
CA ALA A 113 32.95 -26.34 -22.00
C ALA A 113 33.36 -25.94 -20.57
N ALA A 114 34.49 -26.46 -20.08
CA ALA A 114 35.04 -26.10 -18.77
C ALA A 114 35.50 -24.65 -18.75
N ALA A 115 36.17 -24.18 -19.82
CA ALA A 115 36.59 -22.79 -19.97
C ALA A 115 35.40 -21.80 -19.89
N ARG A 116 34.32 -22.06 -20.65
CA ARG A 116 33.12 -21.21 -20.65
C ARG A 116 32.41 -21.20 -19.30
N ARG A 117 32.30 -22.35 -18.63
CA ARG A 117 31.72 -22.43 -17.29
C ARG A 117 32.58 -21.68 -16.27
N ALA A 118 33.89 -21.90 -16.28
CA ALA A 118 34.82 -21.21 -15.40
C ALA A 118 34.81 -19.69 -15.61
N GLN A 119 34.74 -19.23 -16.86
CA GLN A 119 34.58 -17.80 -17.17
C GLN A 119 33.27 -17.25 -16.58
N GLY A 120 32.15 -17.96 -16.74
CA GLY A 120 30.86 -17.55 -16.17
C GLY A 120 30.86 -17.48 -14.65
N GLU A 121 31.48 -18.44 -13.96
CA GLU A 121 31.62 -18.45 -12.50
C GLU A 121 32.62 -17.38 -12.02
N TRP A 122 33.73 -17.19 -12.73
CA TRP A 122 34.71 -16.12 -12.44
C TRP A 122 34.05 -14.74 -12.56
N ASP A 123 33.33 -14.51 -13.66
CA ASP A 123 32.55 -13.29 -13.86
C ASP A 123 31.52 -13.13 -12.74
N ALA A 124 30.81 -14.20 -12.36
CA ALA A 124 29.83 -14.16 -11.29
C ALA A 124 30.42 -13.71 -9.95
N ILE A 125 31.57 -14.28 -9.55
CA ILE A 125 32.27 -13.90 -8.32
C ILE A 125 32.74 -12.44 -8.38
N ARG A 126 33.14 -11.94 -9.56
CA ARG A 126 33.53 -10.53 -9.76
C ARG A 126 32.34 -9.57 -9.90
N GLY A 127 31.11 -10.05 -9.84
CA GLY A 127 29.91 -9.25 -10.08
C GLY A 127 29.73 -8.82 -11.55
N ARG A 128 30.28 -9.60 -12.48
CA ARG A 128 30.16 -9.44 -13.93
C ARG A 128 29.41 -10.63 -14.54
N GLY A 129 29.14 -10.58 -15.84
CA GLY A 129 28.52 -11.67 -16.57
C GLY A 129 27.00 -11.77 -16.38
N ALA A 130 26.44 -12.90 -16.83
CA ALA A 130 25.00 -13.14 -16.86
C ALA A 130 24.38 -13.20 -15.45
N LEU A 131 23.11 -12.76 -15.34
CA LEU A 131 22.37 -12.71 -14.07
C LEU A 131 22.23 -14.09 -13.40
N GLY A 132 22.08 -15.18 -14.17
CA GLY A 132 21.87 -16.53 -13.65
C GLY A 132 23.00 -17.03 -12.73
N PRO A 133 24.24 -17.19 -13.23
CA PRO A 133 25.39 -17.60 -12.42
C PRO A 133 25.65 -16.66 -11.23
N ARG A 134 25.40 -15.35 -11.40
CA ARG A 134 25.49 -14.37 -10.31
C ARG A 134 24.48 -14.65 -9.20
N LEU A 135 23.21 -14.89 -9.55
CA LEU A 135 22.17 -15.24 -8.58
C LEU A 135 22.46 -16.58 -7.90
N GLU A 136 23.03 -17.54 -8.62
CA GLU A 136 23.44 -18.82 -8.03
C GLU A 136 24.58 -18.64 -7.01
N PHE A 137 25.64 -17.91 -7.38
CA PHE A 137 26.74 -17.59 -6.47
C PHE A 137 26.24 -16.81 -5.25
N LEU A 138 25.48 -15.74 -5.47
CA LEU A 138 24.89 -14.91 -4.42
C LEU A 138 23.91 -15.70 -3.55
N GLY A 139 23.14 -16.62 -4.12
CA GLY A 139 22.19 -17.48 -3.42
C GLY A 139 22.88 -18.52 -2.52
N ARG A 140 23.99 -19.10 -2.99
CA ARG A 140 24.83 -20.01 -2.17
C ARG A 140 25.45 -19.26 -1.01
N ARG A 141 26.06 -18.10 -1.28
CA ARG A 141 26.63 -17.21 -0.27
C ARG A 141 25.58 -16.75 0.73
N PHE A 142 24.40 -16.36 0.23
CA PHE A 142 23.24 -15.99 1.02
C PHE A 142 22.85 -17.07 2.01
N ALA A 143 22.61 -18.29 1.54
CA ALA A 143 22.17 -19.40 2.38
C ALA A 143 23.18 -19.66 3.51
N ARG A 144 24.47 -19.62 3.20
CA ARG A 144 25.55 -19.77 4.19
C ARG A 144 25.56 -18.64 5.21
N GLU A 145 25.58 -17.39 4.76
CA GLU A 145 25.59 -16.21 5.64
C GLU A 145 24.33 -16.11 6.51
N ALA A 146 23.16 -16.43 5.96
CA ALA A 146 21.90 -16.47 6.70
C ALA A 146 21.86 -17.60 7.74
N SER A 147 22.59 -18.70 7.50
CA SER A 147 22.78 -19.79 8.45
C SER A 147 23.96 -19.59 9.41
N SER A 148 24.74 -18.51 9.26
CA SER A 148 25.92 -18.28 10.07
C SER A 148 25.53 -17.98 11.52
N PRO A 149 25.93 -18.83 12.48
CA PRO A 149 25.62 -18.60 13.90
C PRO A 149 26.18 -17.27 14.40
N ALA A 150 27.33 -16.85 13.88
CA ALA A 150 27.95 -15.59 14.25
C ALA A 150 27.15 -14.37 13.80
N MET A 151 26.57 -14.43 12.61
CA MET A 151 25.73 -13.34 12.11
C MET A 151 24.43 -13.25 12.91
N LEU A 152 23.78 -14.39 13.15
CA LEU A 152 22.56 -14.48 13.96
C LEU A 152 22.80 -13.97 15.40
N ALA A 153 23.92 -14.37 16.01
CA ALA A 153 24.32 -13.87 17.33
C ALA A 153 24.55 -12.35 17.32
N GLY A 154 25.26 -11.83 16.31
CA GLY A 154 25.51 -10.40 16.14
C GLY A 154 24.22 -9.58 16.05
N MET A 155 23.26 -10.02 15.23
CA MET A 155 21.95 -9.37 15.08
C MET A 155 21.12 -9.45 16.36
N GLY A 156 21.11 -10.60 17.03
CA GLY A 156 20.36 -10.79 18.27
C GLY A 156 20.86 -9.89 19.41
N VAL A 157 22.18 -9.79 19.59
CA VAL A 157 22.78 -8.92 20.60
C VAL A 157 22.56 -7.45 20.26
N ALA A 158 22.82 -7.04 19.02
CA ALA A 158 22.63 -5.67 18.59
C ALA A 158 21.19 -5.18 18.77
N SER A 159 20.20 -5.99 18.37
CA SER A 159 18.78 -5.68 18.54
C SER A 159 18.40 -5.51 20.01
N THR A 160 18.93 -6.38 20.88
CA THR A 160 18.69 -6.31 22.33
C THR A 160 19.29 -5.03 22.93
N VAL A 161 20.55 -4.71 22.57
CA VAL A 161 21.23 -3.47 23.01
C VAL A 161 20.46 -2.24 22.53
N PHE A 162 20.01 -2.22 21.28
CA PHE A 162 19.23 -1.11 20.75
C PHE A 162 17.93 -0.88 21.53
N GLN A 163 17.14 -1.94 21.75
CA GLN A 163 15.85 -1.82 22.43
C GLN A 163 16.01 -1.39 23.90
N LEU A 164 16.97 -1.98 24.62
CA LEU A 164 17.29 -1.61 26.01
C LEU A 164 17.76 -0.16 26.11
N SER A 165 18.70 0.23 25.24
CA SER A 165 19.24 1.59 25.22
C SER A 165 18.15 2.59 24.89
N ARG A 166 17.30 2.29 23.90
CA ARG A 166 16.20 3.15 23.49
C ARG A 166 15.19 3.33 24.62
N ALA A 167 14.84 2.25 25.34
CA ALA A 167 13.96 2.33 26.50
C ALA A 167 14.58 3.17 27.63
N ALA A 168 15.87 2.99 27.92
CA ALA A 168 16.59 3.78 28.91
C ALA A 168 16.66 5.28 28.54
N PHE A 169 16.96 5.59 27.27
CA PHE A 169 16.95 6.98 26.77
C PHE A 169 15.55 7.58 26.82
N LEU A 170 14.52 6.85 26.42
CA LEU A 170 13.13 7.32 26.53
C LEU A 170 12.76 7.58 27.99
N ALA A 171 13.03 6.64 28.90
CA ALA A 171 12.75 6.80 30.33
C ALA A 171 13.44 8.04 30.92
N ARG A 172 14.71 8.27 30.56
CA ARG A 172 15.48 9.44 31.01
C ARG A 172 14.97 10.74 30.40
N LEU A 173 14.64 10.76 29.11
CA LEU A 173 14.08 11.94 28.43
C LEU A 173 12.69 12.29 28.99
N THR A 174 11.85 11.29 29.27
CA THR A 174 10.53 11.51 29.89
C THR A 174 10.63 11.97 31.35
N ALA A 175 11.70 11.56 32.05
CA ALA A 175 11.96 11.96 33.43
C ALA A 175 12.63 13.34 33.57
N THR A 176 13.06 13.98 32.46
CA THR A 176 13.74 15.28 32.50
C THR A 176 12.72 16.42 32.32
N PRO A 177 12.41 17.21 33.38
CA PRO A 177 11.32 18.19 33.33
C PRO A 177 11.63 19.49 32.54
N SER A 178 12.84 19.68 32.00
CA SER A 178 13.36 21.02 31.67
C SER A 178 13.70 21.32 30.19
N LEU A 179 13.33 20.47 29.22
CA LEU A 179 13.62 20.74 27.80
C LEU A 179 12.35 20.65 26.96
N GLY A 180 12.13 21.56 26.00
CA GLY A 180 10.90 21.67 25.19
C GLY A 180 10.68 20.54 24.17
N LEU A 181 10.29 20.89 22.94
CA LEU A 181 9.89 19.99 21.83
C LEU A 181 10.83 18.78 21.54
N LEU A 182 12.10 18.81 22.00
CA LEU A 182 13.07 17.71 21.84
C LEU A 182 12.95 16.61 22.90
N SER A 183 12.40 16.89 24.09
CA SER A 183 12.26 15.90 25.17
C SER A 183 10.90 15.20 25.19
N ARG A 184 9.95 15.64 24.35
CA ARG A 184 8.58 15.11 24.28
C ARG A 184 8.18 14.70 22.86
N GLY A 185 7.21 13.79 22.75
CA GLY A 185 6.61 13.38 21.48
C GLY A 185 7.61 12.82 20.46
N LEU A 186 7.61 13.38 19.25
CA LEU A 186 8.47 12.94 18.13
C LEU A 186 9.96 13.23 18.38
N GLY A 187 10.29 14.33 19.07
CA GLY A 187 11.67 14.70 19.40
C GLY A 187 12.32 13.66 20.33
N ALA A 188 11.62 13.27 21.40
CA ALA A 188 12.11 12.25 22.33
C ALA A 188 12.39 10.91 21.64
N ARG A 189 11.51 10.52 20.71
CA ARG A 189 11.65 9.28 19.93
C ARG A 189 12.86 9.35 19.00
N ALA A 190 13.10 10.49 18.37
CA ALA A 190 14.26 10.68 17.49
C ALA A 190 15.57 10.65 18.29
N VAL A 191 15.65 11.39 19.40
CA VAL A 191 16.84 11.44 20.26
C VAL A 191 17.12 10.07 20.88
N ALA A 192 16.10 9.38 21.41
CA ALA A 192 16.29 8.03 21.95
C ALA A 192 16.68 7.01 20.88
N GLY A 193 16.15 7.14 19.66
CA GLY A 193 16.53 6.30 18.52
C GLY A 193 17.99 6.52 18.11
N LEU A 194 18.45 7.76 18.06
CA LEU A 194 19.84 8.13 17.76
C LEU A 194 20.79 7.70 18.89
N GLY A 195 20.45 7.93 20.14
CA GLY A 195 21.25 7.50 21.29
C GLY A 195 21.42 5.98 21.34
N ALA A 196 20.33 5.24 21.11
CA ALA A 196 20.38 3.78 21.04
C ALA A 196 21.17 3.28 19.82
N PHE A 197 21.14 3.99 18.70
CA PHE A 197 21.91 3.66 17.51
C PHE A 197 23.43 3.74 17.74
N VAL A 198 23.90 4.73 18.52
CA VAL A 198 25.32 4.86 18.90
C VAL A 198 25.83 3.63 19.65
N LEU A 199 24.97 2.94 20.40
CA LEU A 199 25.35 1.75 21.15
C LEU A 199 25.18 0.46 20.33
N GLU A 200 24.24 0.45 19.39
CA GLU A 200 23.92 -0.73 18.56
C GLU A 200 25.05 -1.12 17.60
N ALA A 201 25.61 -0.17 16.86
CA ALA A 201 26.63 -0.44 15.85
C ALA A 201 27.90 -1.12 16.41
N PRO A 202 28.52 -0.63 17.52
CA PRO A 202 29.66 -1.33 18.11
C PRO A 202 29.27 -2.67 18.74
N ALA A 203 28.07 -2.77 19.34
CA ALA A 203 27.58 -4.04 19.87
C ALA A 203 27.44 -5.11 18.77
N PHE A 204 26.93 -4.72 17.60
CA PHE A 204 26.84 -5.58 16.43
C PHE A 204 28.22 -6.05 15.96
N ALA A 205 29.14 -5.12 15.71
CA ALA A 205 30.49 -5.42 15.22
C ALA A 205 31.25 -6.34 16.19
N LEU A 206 31.24 -6.01 17.49
CA LEU A 206 31.94 -6.79 18.52
C LEU A 206 31.34 -8.19 18.69
N SER A 207 30.01 -8.31 18.66
CA SER A 207 29.34 -9.61 18.83
C SER A 207 29.55 -10.51 17.62
N ALA A 208 29.44 -9.96 16.41
CA ALA A 208 29.71 -10.69 15.17
C ALA A 208 31.19 -11.13 15.09
N ARG A 209 32.13 -10.26 15.49
CA ARG A 209 33.56 -10.61 15.57
C ARG A 209 33.82 -11.67 16.64
N GLY A 210 33.28 -11.50 17.85
CA GLY A 210 33.45 -12.45 18.96
C GLY A 210 32.91 -13.84 18.63
N ALA A 211 31.74 -13.92 17.98
CA ALA A 211 31.18 -15.19 17.56
C ALA A 211 31.99 -15.84 16.43
N ARG A 212 32.52 -15.06 15.47
CA ARG A 212 33.44 -15.59 14.45
C ARG A 212 34.74 -16.14 15.07
N LEU A 213 35.33 -15.42 16.03
CA LEU A 213 36.50 -15.89 16.78
C LEU A 213 36.21 -17.19 17.56
N ALA A 214 35.03 -17.28 18.19
CA ALA A 214 34.60 -18.48 18.90
C ALA A 214 34.38 -19.69 17.97
N LEU A 215 34.02 -19.45 16.71
CA LEU A 215 33.90 -20.47 15.67
C LEU A 215 35.24 -20.76 14.96
N GLY A 216 36.34 -20.14 15.40
CA GLY A 216 37.68 -20.38 14.85
C GLY A 216 37.93 -19.71 13.50
N ASP A 217 37.17 -18.68 13.12
CA ASP A 217 37.39 -17.94 11.88
C ASP A 217 38.64 -17.04 12.00
N PRO A 218 39.75 -17.37 11.29
CA PRO A 218 40.99 -16.61 11.38
C PRO A 218 40.85 -15.20 10.77
N ALA A 219 39.93 -15.00 9.81
CA ALA A 219 39.71 -13.70 9.17
C ALA A 219 39.20 -12.64 10.16
N ALA A 220 38.52 -13.08 11.23
CA ALA A 220 38.05 -12.19 12.29
C ALA A 220 39.19 -11.53 13.08
N THR A 221 40.42 -12.07 13.06
CA THR A 221 41.59 -11.41 13.67
C THR A 221 42.25 -10.40 12.74
N ALA A 222 42.20 -10.62 11.42
CA ALA A 222 42.93 -9.86 10.42
C ALA A 222 42.30 -8.48 10.13
N ALA A 223 40.97 -8.36 10.20
CA ALA A 223 40.29 -7.09 9.94
C ALA A 223 40.50 -6.08 11.09
N PRO A 224 40.83 -4.80 10.83
CA PRO A 224 40.90 -3.78 11.87
C PRO A 224 39.51 -3.53 12.47
N LEU A 225 39.39 -3.60 13.81
CA LEU A 225 38.11 -3.43 14.51
C LEU A 225 37.40 -2.11 14.15
N GLY A 226 38.17 -1.03 13.92
CA GLY A 226 37.62 0.27 13.53
C GLY A 226 36.89 0.25 12.18
N HIS A 227 37.34 -0.57 11.22
CA HIS A 227 36.68 -0.71 9.92
C HIS A 227 35.33 -1.43 10.07
N GLU A 228 35.28 -2.47 10.90
CA GLU A 228 34.04 -3.22 11.16
C GLU A 228 32.99 -2.36 11.89
N ILE A 229 33.42 -1.57 12.88
CA ILE A 229 32.55 -0.64 13.60
C ILE A 229 32.02 0.43 12.65
N LEU A 230 32.89 1.07 11.86
CA LEU A 230 32.49 2.13 10.94
C LEU A 230 31.55 1.61 9.84
N GLY A 231 31.84 0.44 9.25
CA GLY A 231 30.93 -0.21 8.30
C GLY A 231 29.55 -0.48 8.92
N SER A 232 29.52 -0.98 10.15
CA SER A 232 28.27 -1.21 10.89
C SER A 232 27.46 0.08 11.07
N TYR A 233 28.11 1.22 11.36
CA TYR A 233 27.45 2.52 11.44
C TYR A 233 26.85 2.97 10.11
N LEU A 234 27.59 2.83 9.00
CA LEU A 234 27.11 3.26 7.69
C LEU A 234 25.92 2.40 7.23
N THR A 235 26.02 1.09 7.41
CA THR A 235 24.96 0.13 7.04
C THR A 235 23.71 0.30 7.91
N LEU A 236 23.84 0.26 9.23
CA LEU A 236 22.69 0.44 10.14
C LEU A 236 22.11 1.86 10.06
N GLY A 237 22.96 2.87 9.81
CA GLY A 237 22.54 4.25 9.61
C GLY A 237 21.68 4.42 8.36
N GLY A 238 22.10 3.83 7.24
CA GLY A 238 21.31 3.77 6.01
C GLY A 238 19.95 3.11 6.24
N LEU A 239 19.93 1.94 6.88
CA LEU A 239 18.70 1.22 7.23
C LEU A 239 17.73 2.06 8.05
N LYS A 240 18.20 2.75 9.09
CA LYS A 240 17.35 3.57 9.96
C LYS A 240 16.82 4.82 9.29
N LEU A 241 17.67 5.49 8.51
CA LEU A 241 17.27 6.70 7.76
C LEU A 241 16.13 6.36 6.81
N PHE A 242 16.32 5.36 5.96
CA PHE A 242 15.32 4.99 4.96
C PHE A 242 14.10 4.28 5.58
N GLY A 243 14.28 3.45 6.61
CA GLY A 243 13.18 2.86 7.37
C GLY A 243 12.30 3.91 8.05
N GLY A 244 12.91 4.97 8.59
CA GLY A 244 12.19 6.13 9.15
C GLY A 244 11.41 6.89 8.08
N LEU A 245 12.02 7.13 6.91
CA LEU A 245 11.34 7.76 5.77
C LEU A 245 10.18 6.90 5.23
N GLY A 246 10.35 5.58 5.17
CA GLY A 246 9.30 4.64 4.78
C GLY A 246 8.12 4.66 5.74
N ALA A 247 8.39 4.62 7.05
CA ALA A 247 7.35 4.71 8.07
C ALA A 247 6.61 6.05 8.02
N ALA A 248 7.30 7.16 7.75
CA ALA A 248 6.68 8.46 7.53
C ALA A 248 5.80 8.46 6.26
N ALA A 249 6.31 7.93 5.15
CA ALA A 249 5.55 7.83 3.90
C ALA A 249 4.26 7.01 4.05
N VAL A 250 4.29 5.88 4.77
CA VAL A 250 3.09 5.08 5.07
C VAL A 250 2.05 5.87 5.86
N ARG A 251 2.49 6.69 6.83
CA ARG A 251 1.61 7.51 7.67
C ARG A 251 0.99 8.68 6.91
N TYR A 252 1.77 9.40 6.10
CA TYR A 252 1.31 10.60 5.41
C TYR A 252 0.55 10.31 4.11
N ALA A 253 0.90 9.24 3.39
CA ALA A 253 0.28 8.93 2.10
C ALA A 253 -1.06 8.19 2.19
N GLY A 254 -1.58 7.91 3.39
CA GLY A 254 -2.82 7.14 3.55
C GLY A 254 -2.74 5.76 2.90
N ALA A 255 -1.59 5.10 3.04
CA ALA A 255 -1.24 3.88 2.32
C ALA A 255 -2.26 2.74 2.56
N GLY A 256 -2.82 2.20 1.47
CA GLY A 256 -3.65 0.99 1.48
C GLY A 256 -2.88 -0.26 1.93
N PRO A 257 -3.57 -1.41 2.06
CA PRO A 257 -3.00 -2.63 2.65
C PRO A 257 -1.70 -3.10 1.98
N VAL A 258 -1.63 -3.01 0.65
CA VAL A 258 -0.46 -3.41 -0.15
C VAL A 258 0.72 -2.45 0.01
N SER A 259 0.47 -1.15 0.12
CA SER A 259 1.55 -0.18 0.32
C SER A 259 2.09 -0.20 1.75
N ARG A 260 1.29 -0.63 2.74
CA ARG A 260 1.77 -0.86 4.12
C ARG A 260 2.77 -1.99 4.23
N THR A 261 2.73 -3.00 3.35
CA THR A 261 3.69 -4.10 3.32
C THR A 261 4.89 -3.80 2.44
N LEU A 262 4.67 -3.20 1.26
CA LEU A 262 5.75 -2.93 0.30
C LEU A 262 6.64 -1.75 0.68
N ILE A 263 6.09 -0.64 1.19
CA ILE A 263 6.89 0.56 1.48
C ILE A 263 8.01 0.26 2.49
N PRO A 264 7.75 -0.44 3.62
CA PRO A 264 8.83 -0.79 4.56
C PRO A 264 9.94 -1.65 3.93
N GLN A 265 9.58 -2.62 3.08
CA GLN A 265 10.56 -3.49 2.41
C GLN A 265 11.42 -2.70 1.42
N VAL A 266 10.78 -1.87 0.60
CA VAL A 266 11.47 -1.00 -0.36
C VAL A 266 12.38 -0.01 0.38
N SER A 267 11.91 0.61 1.46
CA SER A 267 12.72 1.48 2.29
C SER A 267 13.93 0.78 2.91
N THR A 268 13.75 -0.44 3.41
CA THR A 268 14.86 -1.24 3.96
C THR A 268 15.88 -1.54 2.86
N TYR A 269 15.44 -1.93 1.67
CA TYR A 269 16.30 -2.16 0.51
C TYR A 269 17.15 -0.94 0.16
N PHE A 270 16.52 0.24 0.01
CA PHE A 270 17.24 1.47 -0.28
C PHE A 270 18.18 1.89 0.86
N GLY A 271 17.84 1.58 2.11
CA GLY A 271 18.73 1.77 3.25
C GLY A 271 20.02 0.95 3.15
N ILE A 272 19.91 -0.30 2.70
CA ILE A 272 21.07 -1.18 2.46
C ILE A 272 21.91 -0.65 1.31
N VAL A 273 21.28 -0.29 0.19
CA VAL A 273 21.98 0.29 -0.97
C VAL A 273 22.75 1.55 -0.59
N ALA A 274 22.11 2.44 0.18
CA ALA A 274 22.73 3.66 0.66
C ALA A 274 23.91 3.36 1.61
N GLY A 275 23.74 2.40 2.53
CA GLY A 275 24.81 1.95 3.43
C GLY A 275 26.02 1.44 2.66
N HIS A 276 25.81 0.52 1.71
CA HIS A 276 26.86 -0.02 0.85
C HIS A 276 27.55 1.06 0.01
N ARG A 277 26.82 2.06 -0.50
CA ARG A 277 27.42 3.20 -1.21
C ARG A 277 28.28 4.07 -0.29
N LEU A 278 27.82 4.33 0.92
CA LEU A 278 28.61 5.09 1.89
C LEU A 278 29.88 4.34 2.29
N GLU A 279 29.83 3.01 2.44
CA GLU A 279 31.01 2.19 2.68
C GLU A 279 32.01 2.23 1.53
N GLN A 280 31.54 2.20 0.28
CA GLN A 280 32.39 2.38 -0.91
C GLN A 280 33.05 3.76 -0.92
N LEU A 281 32.28 4.82 -0.64
CA LEU A 281 32.80 6.19 -0.58
C LEU A 281 33.80 6.39 0.57
N ALA A 282 33.62 5.67 1.68
CA ALA A 282 34.54 5.69 2.81
C ALA A 282 35.78 4.79 2.62
N GLY A 283 35.89 4.08 1.50
CA GLY A 283 36.99 3.13 1.23
C GLY A 283 36.95 1.87 2.09
N LEU A 284 35.85 1.61 2.78
CA LEU A 284 35.67 0.43 3.63
C LEU A 284 35.25 -0.81 2.84
N ARG A 285 34.70 -0.59 1.64
CA ARG A 285 34.30 -1.65 0.71
C ARG A 285 34.85 -1.35 -0.69
N PRO A 286 35.35 -2.34 -1.44
CA PRO A 286 35.74 -2.12 -2.83
C PRO A 286 34.55 -1.63 -3.67
N ALA A 287 34.84 -0.76 -4.64
CA ALA A 287 33.83 -0.24 -5.55
C ALA A 287 33.25 -1.37 -6.41
N LEU A 288 31.94 -1.63 -6.25
CA LEU A 288 31.21 -2.60 -7.06
C LEU A 288 30.49 -1.91 -8.23
N SER A 289 30.27 -2.63 -9.32
CA SER A 289 29.40 -2.17 -10.41
C SER A 289 27.98 -1.93 -9.90
N GLY A 290 27.24 -1.01 -10.53
CA GLY A 290 25.87 -0.65 -10.11
C GLY A 290 24.96 -1.88 -9.97
N ASP A 291 24.97 -2.77 -10.96
CA ASP A 291 24.17 -3.99 -10.95
C ASP A 291 24.52 -4.93 -9.79
N THR A 292 25.81 -5.01 -9.43
CA THR A 292 26.28 -5.81 -8.29
C THR A 292 25.86 -5.22 -6.98
N LEU A 293 25.93 -3.91 -6.85
CA LEU A 293 25.45 -3.23 -5.65
C LEU A 293 23.95 -3.51 -5.42
N TRP A 294 23.13 -3.47 -6.46
CA TRP A 294 21.69 -3.76 -6.35
C TRP A 294 21.41 -5.22 -5.99
N ALA A 295 22.12 -6.15 -6.61
CA ALA A 295 21.98 -7.59 -6.34
C ALA A 295 22.46 -7.94 -4.92
N ASP A 296 23.64 -7.47 -4.52
CA ASP A 296 24.18 -7.63 -3.16
C ASP A 296 23.21 -7.07 -2.12
N SER A 297 22.65 -5.88 -2.38
CA SER A 297 21.70 -5.27 -1.43
C SER A 297 20.39 -6.06 -1.31
N LEU A 298 19.99 -6.77 -2.38
CA LEU A 298 18.79 -7.62 -2.35
C LEU A 298 19.06 -8.88 -1.54
N VAL A 299 20.24 -9.45 -1.71
CA VAL A 299 20.73 -10.58 -0.92
C VAL A 299 20.79 -10.20 0.55
N THR A 300 21.41 -9.07 0.87
CA THR A 300 21.47 -8.54 2.24
C THR A 300 20.07 -8.28 2.80
N LEU A 301 19.10 -7.78 2.01
CA LEU A 301 17.71 -7.63 2.44
C LEU A 301 17.09 -8.98 2.83
N LEU A 302 17.28 -10.00 1.98
CA LEU A 302 16.85 -11.36 2.28
C LEU A 302 17.51 -11.86 3.57
N GLN A 303 18.77 -11.49 3.85
CA GLN A 303 19.48 -11.92 5.07
C GLN A 303 18.88 -11.27 6.30
N PHE A 304 18.55 -9.99 6.21
CA PHE A 304 17.86 -9.30 7.30
C PHE A 304 16.51 -9.93 7.61
N HIS A 305 15.75 -10.34 6.58
CA HIS A 305 14.45 -10.98 6.79
C HIS A 305 14.55 -12.42 7.33
N VAL A 306 15.39 -13.25 6.72
CA VAL A 306 15.57 -14.64 7.17
C VAL A 306 16.25 -14.68 8.54
N GLY A 307 17.34 -13.93 8.71
CA GLY A 307 18.07 -13.84 9.97
C GLY A 307 17.22 -13.23 11.10
N GLY A 308 16.44 -12.18 10.82
CA GLY A 308 15.53 -11.60 11.80
C GLY A 308 14.44 -12.58 12.24
N ARG A 309 13.88 -13.36 11.31
CA ARG A 309 12.90 -14.40 11.63
C ARG A 309 13.51 -15.55 12.43
N LEU A 310 14.64 -16.07 11.99
CA LEU A 310 15.36 -17.15 12.68
C LEU A 310 15.79 -16.71 14.09
N ALA A 311 16.29 -15.49 14.26
CA ALA A 311 16.62 -14.94 15.57
C ALA A 311 15.38 -14.83 16.48
N GLY A 312 14.23 -14.45 15.92
CA GLY A 312 12.96 -14.42 16.64
C GLY A 312 12.47 -15.82 17.06
N GLU A 313 12.65 -16.82 16.19
CA GLU A 313 12.29 -18.21 16.47
C GLU A 313 13.25 -18.85 17.49
N LEU A 314 14.57 -18.60 17.36
CA LEU A 314 15.61 -19.08 18.29
C LEU A 314 15.51 -18.44 19.68
N GLY A 315 15.11 -17.17 19.77
CA GLY A 315 14.85 -16.50 21.05
C GLY A 315 13.63 -17.03 21.80
N GLY A 316 12.78 -17.81 21.12
CA GLY A 316 11.57 -18.40 21.66
C GLY A 316 10.47 -17.37 22.02
N PRO A 317 9.28 -17.86 22.44
CA PRO A 317 8.13 -17.01 22.73
C PRO A 317 8.38 -15.99 23.84
N ARG A 318 9.28 -16.30 24.79
CA ARG A 318 9.61 -15.44 25.93
C ARG A 318 10.39 -14.20 25.51
N LEU A 319 11.43 -14.35 24.68
CA LEU A 319 12.18 -13.20 24.18
C LEU A 319 11.28 -12.32 23.30
N ALA A 320 10.46 -12.93 22.44
CA ALA A 320 9.51 -12.20 21.62
C ALA A 320 8.45 -11.46 22.46
N ALA A 321 7.94 -12.07 23.53
CA ALA A 321 7.02 -11.43 24.48
C ALA A 321 7.70 -10.25 25.19
N TRP A 322 8.93 -10.43 25.63
CA TRP A 322 9.73 -9.39 26.28
C TRP A 322 10.05 -8.21 25.34
N GLN A 323 10.42 -8.48 24.08
CA GLN A 323 10.64 -7.44 23.07
C GLN A 323 9.35 -6.66 22.79
N ARG A 324 8.21 -7.34 22.64
CA ARG A 324 6.89 -6.69 22.50
C ARG A 324 6.55 -5.85 23.72
N GLU A 325 6.86 -6.33 24.92
CA GLU A 325 6.64 -5.58 26.15
C GLU A 325 7.49 -4.30 26.19
N LEU A 326 8.78 -4.37 25.83
CA LEU A 326 9.64 -3.19 25.73
C LEU A 326 9.12 -2.18 24.70
N GLU A 327 8.63 -2.65 23.55
CA GLU A 327 8.02 -1.79 22.53
C GLU A 327 6.73 -1.13 23.03
N LEU A 328 5.87 -1.89 23.73
CA LEU A 328 4.64 -1.36 24.33
C LEU A 328 4.96 -0.33 25.41
N ARG A 329 5.92 -0.61 26.31
CA ARG A 329 6.37 0.35 27.33
C ARG A 329 6.95 1.61 26.68
N GLY A 330 7.78 1.46 25.65
CA GLY A 330 8.31 2.59 24.88
C GLY A 330 7.22 3.41 24.17
N ALA A 331 6.18 2.74 23.65
CA ALA A 331 5.03 3.40 23.03
C ALA A 331 4.16 4.15 24.03
N VAL A 332 3.95 3.58 25.22
CA VAL A 332 3.22 4.21 26.34
C VAL A 332 3.97 5.42 26.86
N LEU A 333 5.28 5.30 27.12
CA LEU A 333 6.13 6.42 27.54
C LEU A 333 6.18 7.55 26.51
N ALA A 334 5.94 7.22 25.24
CA ALA A 334 5.95 8.21 24.17
C ALA A 334 4.55 8.70 23.75
N ARG A 335 3.46 8.25 24.40
CA ARG A 335 2.12 8.86 24.25
C ARG A 335 2.01 10.02 25.24
N GLU A 336 1.57 11.18 24.77
CA GLU A 336 1.31 12.31 25.66
C GLU A 336 0.18 11.96 26.64
N PRO A 337 0.31 12.24 27.96
CA PRO A 337 -0.83 12.23 28.86
C PRO A 337 -1.80 13.33 28.41
N GLY A 338 -3.03 12.91 28.10
CA GLY A 338 -4.00 13.69 27.31
C GLY A 338 -4.30 15.08 27.86
N GLY A 339 -3.80 16.10 27.17
CA GLY A 339 -4.41 17.42 27.14
C GLY A 339 -5.42 17.49 25.99
N ARG A 340 -6.71 17.59 26.31
CA ARG A 340 -7.76 17.88 25.31
C ARG A 340 -7.45 19.22 24.65
N GLY A 341 -7.36 19.24 23.32
CA GLY A 341 -7.67 20.44 22.54
C GLY A 341 -6.52 21.15 21.82
N SER A 342 -5.59 20.45 21.19
CA SER A 342 -4.93 20.99 19.98
C SER A 342 -4.39 19.86 19.11
N GLU A 343 -4.74 19.87 17.83
CA GLU A 343 -4.08 19.00 16.85
C GLU A 343 -2.58 19.35 16.81
N PRO A 344 -1.69 18.34 16.80
CA PRO A 344 -0.25 18.58 16.79
C PRO A 344 0.14 19.25 15.47
N ARG A 345 0.46 20.55 15.51
CA ARG A 345 1.13 21.23 14.40
C ARG A 345 2.56 20.68 14.26
N PRO A 346 3.01 20.32 13.05
CA PRO A 346 4.40 19.93 12.84
C PRO A 346 5.34 21.10 13.18
N PRO A 347 6.59 20.83 13.61
CA PRO A 347 7.53 21.88 13.98
C PRO A 347 7.92 22.73 12.76
N ALA A 348 8.18 24.02 12.97
CA ALA A 348 8.47 25.01 11.91
C ALA A 348 9.76 24.75 11.09
N TRP A 349 10.59 23.77 11.48
CA TRP A 349 11.79 23.35 10.75
C TRP A 349 11.55 22.13 9.84
N ALA A 350 10.35 21.53 9.85
CA ALA A 350 9.99 20.48 8.91
C ALA A 350 9.99 21.07 7.48
N PRO A 351 10.77 20.51 6.53
CA PRO A 351 10.82 21.05 5.18
C PRO A 351 9.43 21.02 4.54
N THR A 352 8.97 22.15 3.98
CA THR A 352 7.62 22.32 3.40
C THR A 352 7.29 21.34 2.27
N TRP A 353 8.29 20.68 1.66
CA TRP A 353 8.08 19.64 0.64
C TRP A 353 7.64 18.28 1.22
N LEU A 354 7.78 18.05 2.54
CA LEU A 354 7.28 16.86 3.23
C LEU A 354 5.77 16.93 3.56
N LEU A 355 5.13 18.09 3.33
CA LEU A 355 3.71 18.37 3.58
C LEU A 355 2.92 18.65 2.28
N GLY A 356 3.43 18.23 1.12
CA GLY A 356 2.78 18.44 -0.17
C GLY A 356 1.39 17.77 -0.30
N GLU A 357 0.40 18.60 -0.65
CA GLU A 357 -0.97 18.31 -1.12
C GLU A 357 -2.02 17.68 -0.19
N ALA A 358 -1.68 16.95 0.87
CA ALA A 358 -2.71 16.27 1.69
C ALA A 358 -3.60 17.21 2.55
N ALA A 359 -3.21 18.48 2.72
CA ALA A 359 -3.99 19.46 3.50
C ALA A 359 -4.98 20.30 2.67
N MET A 360 -5.02 20.15 1.34
CA MET A 360 -5.88 20.96 0.44
C MET A 360 -6.91 20.14 -0.36
N ALA A 361 -7.01 18.81 -0.13
CA ALA A 361 -7.92 17.93 -0.87
C ALA A 361 -8.81 17.10 0.07
N ALA A 362 -9.73 17.76 0.78
CA ALA A 362 -10.91 17.11 1.32
C ALA A 362 -12.10 17.42 0.38
N PRO A 363 -12.55 16.50 -0.49
CA PRO A 363 -13.80 16.70 -1.20
C PRO A 363 -14.97 16.46 -0.25
N ALA A 364 -15.73 17.54 0.02
CA ALA A 364 -17.08 17.44 0.55
C ALA A 364 -17.94 16.63 -0.46
N GLY A 365 -18.58 15.58 0.03
CA GLY A 365 -19.41 14.69 -0.78
C GLY A 365 -20.67 15.39 -1.31
N GLY A 366 -21.01 15.11 -2.58
CA GLY A 366 -22.31 15.42 -3.17
C GLY A 366 -22.98 14.15 -3.71
N PRO A 367 -24.30 13.97 -3.54
CA PRO A 367 -25.05 12.90 -4.20
C PRO A 367 -25.74 13.36 -5.51
N SER A 368 -25.62 12.52 -6.54
CA SER A 368 -26.56 12.19 -7.63
C SER A 368 -27.63 13.20 -8.13
N GLY A 369 -27.36 13.80 -9.31
CA GLY A 369 -28.06 13.59 -10.59
C GLY A 369 -29.52 14.06 -10.85
N ARG A 370 -29.71 15.05 -11.74
CA ARG A 370 -30.46 14.95 -13.03
C ARG A 370 -30.52 16.28 -13.83
N GLU A 371 -30.26 16.16 -15.13
CA GLU A 371 -30.83 16.85 -16.32
C GLU A 371 -30.75 18.39 -16.52
N LEU A 372 -30.29 18.75 -17.73
CA LEU A 372 -30.12 20.05 -18.43
C LEU A 372 -31.47 20.77 -18.74
N PRO A 373 -31.55 22.10 -19.04
CA PRO A 373 -30.99 22.72 -20.25
C PRO A 373 -30.47 24.18 -20.20
N ASN A 374 -29.74 24.51 -21.28
CA ASN A 374 -29.17 25.77 -21.77
C ASN A 374 -29.89 27.09 -21.44
N ILE A 375 -29.13 28.20 -21.36
CA ILE A 375 -29.39 29.47 -22.05
C ILE A 375 -28.06 30.27 -22.23
N PHE A 376 -27.99 30.92 -23.38
CA PHE A 376 -26.93 31.73 -24.03
C PHE A 376 -26.77 33.16 -23.44
N MET A 377 -25.78 33.91 -23.99
CA MET A 377 -25.57 35.38 -24.03
C MET A 377 -24.61 35.96 -22.96
N MET A 378 -23.74 36.96 -23.21
CA MET A 378 -23.13 37.58 -24.40
C MET A 378 -22.05 38.55 -23.86
N GLN A 379 -21.12 38.96 -24.72
CA GLN A 379 -20.40 40.26 -24.74
C GLN A 379 -19.29 40.57 -23.71
N GLY A 380 -18.06 40.79 -24.24
CA GLY A 380 -17.05 41.69 -23.67
C GLY A 380 -17.37 43.16 -24.01
N PRO A 381 -16.40 44.09 -24.19
CA PRO A 381 -14.94 44.02 -24.04
C PRO A 381 -14.37 45.27 -23.28
N GLU A 382 -13.09 45.63 -23.56
CA GLU A 382 -12.32 46.83 -23.14
C GLU A 382 -11.68 46.75 -21.75
N GLY A 383 -10.45 47.20 -21.46
CA GLY A 383 -9.32 47.87 -22.12
C GLY A 383 -8.20 47.85 -21.05
N GLY A 384 -6.91 48.14 -21.21
CA GLY A 384 -6.12 48.89 -22.16
C GLY A 384 -4.93 49.43 -21.33
N GLY A 385 -3.73 49.45 -21.92
CA GLY A 385 -2.67 50.39 -21.53
C GLY A 385 -1.67 50.01 -20.44
N GLY A 386 -0.39 50.23 -20.75
CA GLY A 386 0.56 50.72 -19.75
C GLY A 386 1.80 49.85 -19.50
N ARG A 387 2.77 49.85 -20.43
CA ARG A 387 4.18 49.72 -20.04
C ARG A 387 4.60 51.01 -19.33
N PRO A 388 5.56 50.92 -18.39
CA PRO A 388 6.73 51.77 -18.55
C PRO A 388 8.04 51.00 -18.49
N ARG A 389 8.97 51.53 -19.27
CA ARG A 389 10.39 51.21 -19.36
C ARG A 389 11.08 52.05 -18.27
N GLY A 390 11.94 51.44 -17.46
CA GLY A 390 12.76 52.13 -16.47
C GLY A 390 14.10 51.42 -16.33
N GLU A 391 15.17 52.19 -16.44
CA GLU A 391 16.55 51.76 -16.59
C GLU A 391 17.22 51.26 -15.31
N ARG A 392 18.36 50.62 -15.56
CA ARG A 392 19.42 50.10 -14.67
C ARG A 392 19.67 50.90 -13.40
N LEU A 393 19.93 50.18 -12.31
CA LEU A 393 21.14 50.34 -11.49
C LEU A 393 21.47 49.01 -10.78
N ALA A 394 22.76 48.71 -10.74
CA ALA A 394 23.34 47.51 -10.18
C ALA A 394 23.51 47.61 -8.66
N ALA A 395 23.36 46.48 -7.95
CA ALA A 395 24.21 45.99 -6.85
C ALA A 395 23.43 45.10 -5.87
N GLY A 396 24.04 43.98 -5.48
CA GLY A 396 23.76 43.33 -4.20
C GLY A 396 22.55 42.39 -4.14
N GLY A 397 22.70 41.17 -4.66
CA GLY A 397 21.73 40.09 -4.46
C GLY A 397 22.43 38.80 -4.03
N ASN A 398 22.52 38.60 -2.72
CA ASN A 398 22.97 37.36 -2.09
C ASN A 398 21.95 36.25 -2.39
N GLY A 399 22.10 35.63 -3.56
CA GLY A 399 21.20 34.61 -4.06
C GLY A 399 21.38 33.31 -3.28
N SER A 400 20.39 32.98 -2.46
CA SER A 400 20.16 31.65 -1.90
C SER A 400 20.40 30.58 -2.99
N ARG A 401 21.55 29.89 -2.91
CA ARG A 401 21.84 28.68 -3.68
C ARG A 401 20.87 27.59 -3.21
N ARG A 402 19.64 27.61 -3.73
CA ARG A 402 18.77 26.43 -3.69
C ARG A 402 19.50 25.35 -4.46
N GLY A 403 20.02 24.35 -3.76
CA GLY A 403 20.69 23.21 -4.36
C GLY A 403 19.77 22.56 -5.38
N SER A 404 20.11 22.72 -6.66
CA SER A 404 19.44 21.98 -7.73
C SER A 404 19.82 20.52 -7.57
N VAL A 405 18.82 19.65 -7.43
CA VAL A 405 19.02 18.19 -7.41
C VAL A 405 19.84 17.79 -8.65
N PRO A 406 20.96 17.06 -8.48
CA PRO A 406 21.79 16.57 -9.58
C PRO A 406 20.94 15.83 -10.63
N LEU A 407 21.30 15.96 -11.90
CA LEU A 407 20.53 15.36 -12.99
C LEU A 407 20.41 13.83 -12.86
N GLY A 408 21.41 13.15 -12.29
CA GLY A 408 21.37 11.72 -12.05
C GLY A 408 20.27 11.24 -11.09
N GLU A 409 19.84 12.10 -10.15
CA GLU A 409 18.81 11.78 -9.15
C GLU A 409 17.38 12.08 -9.62
N ARG A 410 17.22 12.76 -10.76
CA ARG A 410 15.91 13.14 -11.31
C ARG A 410 15.28 11.98 -12.07
N ASN A 411 13.95 11.87 -12.08
CA ASN A 411 13.30 10.87 -12.94
C ASN A 411 13.44 11.23 -14.45
N THR A 412 13.18 10.27 -15.33
CA THR A 412 13.42 10.40 -16.78
C THR A 412 12.67 11.56 -17.41
N TYR A 413 11.42 11.78 -16.99
CA TYR A 413 10.63 12.94 -17.41
C TYR A 413 11.29 14.26 -17.01
N GLN A 414 11.74 14.38 -15.76
CA GLN A 414 12.42 15.58 -15.26
C GLN A 414 13.75 15.84 -15.98
N ILE A 415 14.48 14.79 -16.39
CA ILE A 415 15.70 14.94 -17.20
C ILE A 415 15.34 15.49 -18.58
N VAL A 416 14.32 14.93 -19.26
CA VAL A 416 13.84 15.45 -20.55
C VAL A 416 13.39 16.92 -20.44
N GLN A 417 12.67 17.29 -19.38
CA GLN A 417 12.28 18.68 -19.13
C GLN A 417 13.49 19.61 -18.93
N GLU A 418 14.56 19.14 -18.27
CA GLU A 418 15.79 19.91 -18.16
C GLU A 418 16.54 20.03 -19.50
N LEU A 419 16.56 18.97 -20.31
CA LEU A 419 17.13 19.01 -21.66
C LEU A 419 16.38 20.01 -22.54
N LEU A 420 15.05 20.10 -22.42
CA LEU A 420 14.24 21.12 -23.11
C LEU A 420 14.62 22.55 -22.69
N ARG A 421 14.77 22.80 -21.38
CA ARG A 421 15.27 24.10 -20.89
C ARG A 421 16.69 24.40 -21.37
N CYS A 422 17.54 23.38 -21.49
CA CYS A 422 18.89 23.53 -22.07
C CYS A 422 18.81 23.89 -23.55
N ARG A 423 17.91 23.28 -24.31
CA ARG A 423 17.68 23.61 -25.74
C ARG A 423 17.20 25.04 -25.92
N GLU A 424 16.26 25.50 -25.09
CA GLU A 424 15.81 26.90 -25.13
C GLU A 424 16.94 27.89 -24.80
N ARG A 425 17.77 27.58 -23.79
CA ARG A 425 18.96 28.39 -23.48
C ARG A 425 19.96 28.40 -24.62
N SER A 426 20.20 27.25 -25.23
CA SER A 426 21.08 27.09 -26.40
C SER A 426 20.58 27.93 -27.58
N ARG A 427 19.27 27.89 -27.88
CA ARG A 427 18.63 28.68 -28.94
C ARG A 427 18.78 30.18 -28.70
N ARG A 428 18.58 30.64 -27.46
CA ARG A 428 18.83 32.05 -27.09
C ARG A 428 20.29 32.46 -27.26
N GLY A 429 21.22 31.52 -27.15
CA GLY A 429 22.65 31.70 -27.42
C GLY A 429 23.07 31.48 -28.87
N GLY A 430 22.13 31.35 -29.82
CA GLY A 430 22.42 31.17 -31.24
C GLY A 430 22.81 29.74 -31.67
N GLN A 431 22.73 28.75 -30.78
CA GLN A 431 22.99 27.34 -31.09
C GLN A 431 21.69 26.53 -31.04
N ASP A 432 21.21 26.01 -32.18
CA ASP A 432 20.04 25.11 -32.20
C ASP A 432 20.46 23.64 -32.04
N LEU A 433 20.80 23.26 -30.80
CA LEU A 433 21.16 21.88 -30.48
C LEU A 433 19.90 21.00 -30.37
N SER A 434 19.92 19.82 -30.99
CA SER A 434 18.85 18.84 -30.82
C SER A 434 18.87 18.25 -29.40
N LEU A 435 17.73 17.70 -28.95
CA LEU A 435 17.67 17.01 -27.65
C LEU A 435 18.66 15.85 -27.55
N TRP A 436 18.87 15.13 -28.67
CA TRP A 436 19.85 14.06 -28.75
C TRP A 436 21.28 14.55 -28.53
N GLN A 437 21.66 15.68 -29.15
CA GLN A 437 22.98 16.29 -28.97
C GLN A 437 23.18 16.76 -27.52
N LEU A 438 22.15 17.35 -26.91
CA LEU A 438 22.20 17.78 -25.52
C LEU A 438 22.30 16.60 -24.55
N MET A 439 21.52 15.55 -24.76
CA MET A 439 21.59 14.31 -23.98
C MET A 439 22.98 13.69 -24.06
N ARG A 440 23.53 13.55 -25.28
CA ARG A 440 24.88 13.01 -25.49
C ARG A 440 25.96 13.83 -24.79
N ARG A 441 25.93 15.17 -24.91
CA ARG A 441 26.84 16.06 -24.18
C ARG A 441 26.74 15.90 -22.66
N LYS A 442 25.54 15.68 -22.12
CA LYS A 442 25.32 15.48 -20.68
C LYS A 442 25.79 14.11 -20.19
N LEU A 443 25.67 13.07 -21.01
CA LEU A 443 26.25 11.75 -20.76
C LEU A 443 27.79 11.81 -20.79
N GLU A 444 28.36 12.42 -21.84
CA GLU A 444 29.82 12.60 -21.99
C GLU A 444 30.42 13.44 -20.85
N ALA A 445 29.68 14.44 -20.36
CA ALA A 445 30.08 15.25 -19.21
C ALA A 445 29.85 14.56 -17.84
N GLY A 446 29.39 13.31 -17.80
CA GLY A 446 29.07 12.60 -16.55
C GLY A 446 27.93 13.20 -15.73
N SER A 447 27.17 14.14 -16.29
CA SER A 447 26.03 14.77 -15.61
C SER A 447 24.80 13.85 -15.54
N ILE A 448 24.72 12.89 -16.47
CA ILE A 448 23.72 11.83 -16.51
C ILE A 448 24.49 10.50 -16.42
N PRO A 449 24.10 9.58 -15.52
CA PRO A 449 24.73 8.26 -15.43
C PRO A 449 24.59 7.44 -16.72
N ALA A 450 25.64 6.72 -17.12
CA ALA A 450 25.67 5.96 -18.37
C ALA A 450 24.62 4.84 -18.42
N GLU A 451 24.29 4.24 -17.26
CA GLU A 451 23.26 3.22 -17.11
C GLU A 451 21.85 3.71 -17.49
N ARG A 452 21.63 5.02 -17.58
CA ARG A 452 20.34 5.62 -17.98
C ARG A 452 20.29 6.02 -19.45
N ALA A 453 21.35 5.77 -20.21
CA ALA A 453 21.43 6.17 -21.60
C ALA A 453 20.28 5.58 -22.42
N GLU A 454 20.05 4.26 -22.36
CA GLU A 454 19.00 3.61 -23.16
C GLU A 454 17.60 4.13 -22.84
N GLU A 455 17.25 4.23 -21.55
CA GLU A 455 15.97 4.78 -21.11
C GLU A 455 15.75 6.22 -21.61
N LEU A 456 16.80 7.05 -21.54
CA LEU A 456 16.75 8.44 -22.01
C LEU A 456 16.73 8.56 -23.53
N GLN A 457 17.40 7.66 -24.25
CA GLN A 457 17.34 7.60 -25.70
C GLN A 457 15.89 7.39 -26.17
N TRP A 458 15.17 6.45 -25.54
CA TRP A 458 13.76 6.22 -25.79
C TRP A 458 12.88 7.42 -25.42
N ALA A 459 13.13 8.05 -24.28
CA ALA A 459 12.38 9.22 -23.83
C ALA A 459 12.57 10.43 -24.75
N VAL A 460 13.81 10.69 -25.17
CA VAL A 460 14.14 11.75 -26.13
C VAL A 460 13.52 11.45 -27.49
N PHE A 461 13.58 10.21 -27.96
CA PHE A 461 12.92 9.78 -29.19
C PHE A 461 11.40 10.01 -29.13
N ALA A 462 10.73 9.58 -28.05
CA ALA A 462 9.30 9.77 -27.86
C ALA A 462 8.91 11.27 -27.84
N TYR A 463 9.70 12.11 -27.18
CA TYR A 463 9.48 13.56 -27.23
C TYR A 463 9.65 14.11 -28.65
N SER A 464 10.72 13.74 -29.35
CA SER A 464 10.99 14.18 -30.72
C SER A 464 9.87 13.77 -31.69
N LEU A 465 9.34 12.55 -31.54
CA LEU A 465 8.16 12.09 -32.28
C LEU A 465 6.96 13.01 -32.06
N PHE A 466 6.70 13.40 -30.81
CA PHE A 466 5.63 14.35 -30.48
C PHE A 466 5.87 15.74 -31.08
N GLU A 467 7.09 16.26 -30.96
CA GLU A 467 7.46 17.58 -31.47
C GLU A 467 7.32 17.67 -32.99
N ASN A 468 7.71 16.60 -33.69
CA ASN A 468 7.73 16.54 -35.15
C ASN A 468 6.38 16.14 -35.77
N SER A 469 5.41 15.67 -34.98
CA SER A 469 4.07 15.32 -35.48
C SER A 469 3.08 16.49 -35.29
N PRO A 470 2.74 17.26 -36.34
CA PRO A 470 1.68 18.25 -36.25
C PRO A 470 0.33 17.61 -35.92
N THR A 471 0.06 16.38 -36.39
CA THR A 471 -1.18 15.67 -36.07
C THR A 471 -1.32 15.35 -34.59
N LEU A 472 -0.29 14.83 -33.91
CA LEU A 472 -0.38 14.63 -32.45
C LEU A 472 -0.61 15.94 -31.68
N ARG A 473 -0.01 17.06 -32.13
CA ARG A 473 -0.17 18.37 -31.47
C ARG A 473 -1.55 18.98 -31.69
N ARG A 474 -2.12 18.82 -32.88
CA ARG A 474 -3.46 19.31 -33.25
C ARG A 474 -4.55 18.53 -32.51
N GLU A 475 -4.41 17.21 -32.47
CA GLU A 475 -5.46 16.31 -31.98
C GLU A 475 -5.48 16.15 -30.46
N PHE A 476 -4.39 16.49 -29.77
CA PHE A 476 -4.29 16.40 -28.31
C PHE A 476 -3.87 17.76 -27.68
N PRO A 477 -4.80 18.73 -27.57
CA PRO A 477 -4.54 20.00 -26.87
C PRO A 477 -4.29 19.78 -25.37
N ARG A 478 -3.56 20.69 -24.71
CA ARG A 478 -3.18 20.55 -23.28
C ARG A 478 -4.36 20.53 -22.30
N GLU A 479 -5.51 21.08 -22.69
CA GLU A 479 -6.61 21.40 -21.79
C GLU A 479 -7.64 20.28 -21.61
N ALA A 480 -7.62 19.26 -22.48
CA ALA A 480 -8.48 18.09 -22.33
C ALA A 480 -7.64 16.94 -21.77
N SER A 481 -7.94 16.46 -20.55
CA SER A 481 -7.45 15.16 -20.07
C SER A 481 -8.50 14.12 -20.45
N PRO A 482 -8.41 13.48 -21.64
CA PRO A 482 -9.45 12.57 -22.09
C PRO A 482 -9.29 11.27 -21.31
N ASN A 483 -10.40 10.53 -21.16
CA ASN A 483 -10.34 9.15 -20.67
C ASN A 483 -9.31 8.36 -21.51
N PHE A 484 -8.54 7.48 -20.86
CA PHE A 484 -7.52 6.66 -21.52
C PHE A 484 -8.07 5.82 -22.68
N GLU A 485 -9.35 5.44 -22.64
CA GLU A 485 -10.00 4.75 -23.76
C GLU A 485 -10.08 5.65 -25.01
N THR A 486 -10.51 6.89 -24.83
CA THR A 486 -10.61 7.87 -25.92
C THR A 486 -9.24 8.15 -26.52
N VAL A 487 -8.21 8.30 -25.69
CA VAL A 487 -6.84 8.54 -26.18
C VAL A 487 -6.32 7.34 -26.97
N ALA A 488 -6.45 6.11 -26.45
CA ALA A 488 -5.98 4.92 -27.17
C ALA A 488 -6.70 4.72 -28.51
N TYR A 489 -8.03 4.90 -28.56
CA TYR A 489 -8.79 4.82 -29.81
C TYR A 489 -8.40 5.92 -30.80
N ARG A 490 -8.25 7.18 -30.33
CA ARG A 490 -7.84 8.30 -31.18
C ARG A 490 -6.44 8.07 -31.75
N LEU A 491 -5.48 7.65 -30.91
CA LEU A 491 -4.13 7.29 -31.35
C LEU A 491 -4.15 6.17 -32.41
N HIS A 492 -5.00 5.17 -32.24
CA HIS A 492 -5.17 4.12 -33.26
C HIS A 492 -5.61 4.69 -34.61
N THR A 493 -6.59 5.59 -34.63
CA THR A 493 -7.06 6.22 -35.88
C THR A 493 -6.02 7.12 -36.55
N LEU A 494 -5.14 7.75 -35.77
CA LEU A 494 -4.12 8.68 -36.27
C LEU A 494 -2.80 7.99 -36.62
N ARG A 495 -2.59 6.74 -36.20
CA ARG A 495 -1.31 6.02 -36.30
C ARG A 495 -0.69 6.07 -37.71
N ALA A 496 -1.47 5.80 -38.75
CA ALA A 496 -0.98 5.77 -40.13
C ALA A 496 -0.63 7.18 -40.67
N GLU A 497 -1.29 8.23 -40.18
CA GLU A 497 -0.95 9.61 -40.51
C GLU A 497 0.36 10.01 -39.82
N VAL A 498 0.48 9.76 -38.51
CA VAL A 498 1.71 10.04 -37.74
C VAL A 498 2.91 9.28 -38.29
N ALA A 499 2.74 8.01 -38.70
CA ALA A 499 3.80 7.22 -39.31
C ALA A 499 4.29 7.85 -40.64
N ARG A 500 3.37 8.25 -41.52
CA ARG A 500 3.69 8.94 -42.78
C ARG A 500 4.39 10.28 -42.56
N GLU A 501 3.98 11.07 -41.56
CA GLU A 501 4.65 12.34 -41.22
C GLU A 501 6.13 12.16 -40.86
N GLN A 502 6.50 11.00 -40.31
CA GLN A 502 7.87 10.70 -39.86
C GLN A 502 8.65 9.79 -40.83
N GLY A 503 8.09 9.49 -42.01
CA GLY A 503 8.70 8.55 -42.95
C GLY A 503 8.89 7.14 -42.37
N GLN A 504 7.99 6.71 -41.48
CA GLN A 504 7.97 5.35 -40.93
C GLN A 504 6.75 4.60 -41.47
N ASP A 505 6.86 3.28 -41.56
CA ASP A 505 5.74 2.43 -41.96
C ASP A 505 4.70 2.32 -40.83
N HIS A 506 5.18 2.28 -39.58
CA HIS A 506 4.34 2.00 -38.43
C HIS A 506 4.91 2.52 -37.09
N TYR A 507 4.02 2.85 -36.16
CA TYR A 507 4.34 3.05 -34.75
C TYR A 507 3.42 2.23 -33.85
N SER A 508 3.97 1.60 -32.81
CA SER A 508 3.11 0.98 -31.79
C SER A 508 2.27 2.03 -31.06
N LEU A 509 1.07 1.66 -30.59
CA LEU A 509 0.25 2.61 -29.81
C LEU A 509 0.94 3.00 -28.49
N ALA A 510 1.76 2.13 -27.91
CA ALA A 510 2.55 2.42 -26.73
C ALA A 510 3.56 3.55 -26.97
N THR A 511 4.26 3.53 -28.12
CA THR A 511 5.18 4.59 -28.54
C THR A 511 4.46 5.94 -28.67
N LEU A 512 3.26 5.95 -29.26
CA LEU A 512 2.47 7.18 -29.39
C LEU A 512 1.97 7.70 -28.04
N VAL A 513 1.61 6.82 -27.10
CA VAL A 513 1.27 7.22 -25.72
C VAL A 513 2.46 7.84 -25.01
N GLN A 514 3.66 7.25 -25.13
CA GLN A 514 4.87 7.84 -24.56
C GLN A 514 5.16 9.22 -25.17
N ALA A 515 4.95 9.38 -26.48
CA ALA A 515 5.10 10.67 -27.15
C ALA A 515 4.15 11.72 -26.55
N LEU A 516 2.87 11.38 -26.31
CA LEU A 516 1.93 12.27 -25.63
C LEU A 516 2.35 12.58 -24.18
N ALA A 517 2.87 11.60 -23.45
CA ALA A 517 3.32 11.78 -22.06
C ALA A 517 4.51 12.75 -21.96
N PHE A 518 5.57 12.51 -22.74
CA PHE A 518 6.73 13.40 -22.78
C PHE A 518 6.40 14.77 -23.40
N GLY A 519 5.45 14.82 -24.34
CA GLY A 519 4.89 16.05 -24.90
C GLY A 519 3.99 16.86 -23.94
N GLY A 520 3.75 16.34 -22.73
CA GLY A 520 2.93 16.98 -21.71
C GLY A 520 1.45 17.07 -22.08
N ARG A 521 0.95 16.13 -22.89
CA ARG A 521 -0.47 16.04 -23.29
C ARG A 521 -1.28 15.07 -22.45
N ILE A 522 -0.59 14.15 -21.77
CA ILE A 522 -1.18 13.33 -20.70
C ILE A 522 -0.32 13.45 -19.43
N PRO A 523 -0.92 13.40 -18.23
CA PRO A 523 -0.17 13.42 -16.97
C PRO A 523 0.79 12.23 -16.90
N PHE A 524 2.05 12.48 -16.54
CA PHE A 524 3.08 11.44 -16.55
C PHE A 524 2.75 10.31 -15.56
N GLU A 525 2.10 10.63 -14.44
CA GLU A 525 1.65 9.71 -13.39
C GLU A 525 0.59 8.73 -13.91
N LYS A 526 -0.17 9.12 -14.93
CA LYS A 526 -1.19 8.28 -15.56
C LYS A 526 -0.66 7.48 -16.76
N THR A 527 0.59 7.72 -17.21
CA THR A 527 1.16 7.08 -18.41
C THR A 527 1.00 5.56 -18.40
N ARG A 528 1.16 4.90 -17.26
CA ARG A 528 0.97 3.45 -17.13
C ARG A 528 -0.45 2.99 -17.51
N GLN A 529 -1.48 3.75 -17.13
CA GLN A 529 -2.87 3.44 -17.46
C GLN A 529 -3.13 3.61 -18.97
N TYR A 530 -2.60 4.69 -19.57
CA TYR A 530 -2.69 4.91 -21.01
C TYR A 530 -1.92 3.85 -21.81
N LEU A 531 -0.73 3.45 -21.34
CA LEU A 531 0.08 2.40 -21.98
C LEU A 531 -0.63 1.04 -21.93
N SER A 532 -1.21 0.68 -20.78
CA SER A 532 -2.00 -0.54 -20.63
C SER A 532 -3.18 -0.53 -21.62
N ALA A 533 -3.94 0.56 -21.65
CA ALA A 533 -5.08 0.73 -22.55
C ALA A 533 -4.70 0.62 -24.04
N ALA A 534 -3.63 1.30 -24.44
CA ALA A 534 -3.12 1.30 -25.81
C ALA A 534 -2.60 -0.07 -26.23
N SER A 535 -1.83 -0.74 -25.35
CA SER A 535 -1.31 -2.08 -25.62
C SER A 535 -2.44 -3.10 -25.72
N ALA A 536 -3.44 -3.02 -24.84
CA ALA A 536 -4.63 -3.86 -24.90
C ALA A 536 -5.43 -3.67 -26.19
N LEU A 537 -5.57 -2.42 -26.67
CA LEU A 537 -6.23 -2.14 -27.95
C LEU A 537 -5.45 -2.72 -29.13
N ASP A 538 -4.14 -2.46 -29.19
CA ASP A 538 -3.30 -2.96 -30.28
C ASP A 538 -3.31 -4.50 -30.31
N PHE A 539 -3.22 -5.13 -29.14
CA PHE A 539 -3.32 -6.58 -29.00
C PHE A 539 -4.68 -7.13 -29.48
N TYR A 540 -5.79 -6.50 -29.08
CA TYR A 540 -7.14 -6.86 -29.53
C TYR A 540 -7.27 -6.75 -31.06
N LEU A 541 -6.76 -5.67 -31.65
CA LEU A 541 -6.83 -5.43 -33.10
C LEU A 541 -5.94 -6.41 -33.90
N GLN A 542 -4.86 -6.90 -33.31
CA GLN A 542 -3.97 -7.85 -33.97
C GLN A 542 -4.35 -9.32 -33.71
N THR A 543 -5.42 -9.59 -32.94
CA THR A 543 -5.82 -10.96 -32.56
C THR A 543 -7.24 -11.28 -33.05
N PRO A 544 -7.40 -11.75 -34.31
CA PRO A 544 -8.72 -12.04 -34.88
C PRO A 544 -9.59 -12.99 -34.05
N SER A 545 -8.98 -13.96 -33.37
CA SER A 545 -9.68 -14.93 -32.51
C SER A 545 -10.48 -14.26 -31.39
N LEU A 546 -9.96 -13.17 -30.79
CA LEU A 546 -10.68 -12.42 -29.75
C LEU A 546 -11.92 -11.69 -30.30
N ARG A 547 -11.88 -11.28 -31.57
CA ARG A 547 -13.03 -10.62 -32.25
C ARG A 547 -14.14 -11.60 -32.62
N SER A 548 -13.85 -12.90 -32.65
CA SER A 548 -14.84 -13.95 -32.95
C SER A 548 -15.73 -14.30 -31.76
N ILE A 549 -15.48 -13.74 -30.58
CA ILE A 549 -16.23 -14.05 -29.36
C ILE A 549 -17.62 -13.40 -29.43
N GLY A 550 -18.65 -14.24 -29.53
CA GLY A 550 -20.04 -13.81 -29.57
C GLY A 550 -20.52 -13.16 -28.27
N LYS A 551 -21.60 -12.36 -28.37
CA LYS A 551 -22.18 -11.60 -27.25
C LYS A 551 -22.59 -12.50 -26.08
N GLU A 552 -23.02 -13.72 -26.37
CA GLU A 552 -23.45 -14.75 -25.42
C GLU A 552 -22.35 -15.21 -24.46
N HIS A 553 -21.08 -14.99 -24.78
CA HIS A 553 -19.96 -15.25 -23.87
C HIS A 553 -19.78 -14.15 -22.83
N PHE A 554 -20.27 -12.92 -23.08
CA PHE A 554 -20.15 -11.79 -22.15
C PHE A 554 -21.34 -11.65 -21.18
N SER A 555 -22.27 -12.60 -21.15
CA SER A 555 -23.32 -12.63 -20.13
C SER A 555 -22.78 -13.12 -18.78
N ASP A 556 -21.78 -13.99 -18.81
CA ASP A 556 -21.19 -14.65 -17.64
C ASP A 556 -19.65 -14.63 -17.71
N PRO A 557 -18.95 -14.05 -16.72
CA PRO A 557 -17.50 -14.06 -16.66
C PRO A 557 -16.89 -15.46 -16.81
N TYR A 558 -17.44 -16.47 -16.15
CA TYR A 558 -16.86 -17.82 -16.18
C TYR A 558 -17.00 -18.48 -17.56
N ARG A 559 -18.07 -18.16 -18.29
CA ARG A 559 -18.25 -18.61 -19.69
C ARG A 559 -17.25 -17.94 -20.62
N LEU A 560 -16.97 -16.65 -20.43
CA LEU A 560 -15.92 -15.97 -21.20
C LEU A 560 -14.54 -16.58 -20.94
N ILE A 561 -14.20 -16.83 -19.67
CA ILE A 561 -12.90 -17.39 -19.31
C ILE A 561 -12.68 -18.78 -19.93
N ARG A 562 -13.69 -19.65 -19.93
CA ARG A 562 -13.62 -20.95 -20.63
C ARG A 562 -13.37 -20.76 -22.12
N ARG A 563 -14.10 -19.85 -22.77
CA ARG A 563 -13.91 -19.56 -24.20
C ARG A 563 -12.52 -19.00 -24.50
N LEU A 564 -12.01 -18.09 -23.67
CA LEU A 564 -10.66 -17.55 -23.81
C LEU A 564 -9.59 -18.64 -23.75
N ARG A 565 -9.77 -19.63 -22.88
CA ARG A 565 -8.85 -20.77 -22.76
C ARG A 565 -8.85 -21.67 -23.97
N GLU A 566 -10.02 -21.95 -24.55
CA GLU A 566 -10.11 -22.68 -25.81
C GLU A 566 -9.34 -21.97 -26.93
N LEU A 567 -9.35 -20.63 -26.94
CA LEU A 567 -8.64 -19.82 -27.92
C LEU A 567 -7.16 -19.64 -27.61
N MET A 568 -6.73 -19.86 -26.38
CA MET A 568 -5.38 -19.52 -25.90
C MET A 568 -4.27 -20.23 -26.67
N PRO A 569 -4.33 -21.56 -26.95
CA PRO A 569 -3.29 -22.23 -27.75
C PRO A 569 -3.08 -21.58 -29.12
N ALA A 570 -4.16 -21.22 -29.81
CA ALA A 570 -4.11 -20.57 -31.12
C ALA A 570 -3.61 -19.11 -31.06
N ILE A 571 -3.74 -18.45 -29.90
CA ILE A 571 -3.20 -17.11 -29.67
C ILE A 571 -1.70 -17.17 -29.36
N GLU A 572 -1.28 -18.13 -28.52
CA GLU A 572 0.11 -18.31 -28.10
C GLU A 572 0.99 -18.82 -29.24
N GLU A 573 0.49 -19.75 -30.08
CA GLU A 573 1.20 -20.27 -31.26
C GLU A 573 1.63 -19.16 -32.23
N ARG A 574 0.83 -18.10 -32.36
CA ARG A 574 1.11 -16.98 -33.28
C ARG A 574 2.11 -15.97 -32.74
N ARG A 575 2.45 -16.03 -31.45
CA ARG A 575 3.12 -14.92 -30.75
C ARG A 575 4.37 -15.30 -29.99
N GLU A 576 4.72 -16.58 -29.90
CA GLU A 576 5.89 -17.08 -29.15
C GLU A 576 5.92 -16.66 -27.67
N HIS A 577 4.79 -16.20 -27.11
CA HIS A 577 4.68 -15.71 -25.74
C HIS A 577 3.45 -16.34 -25.07
N SER A 578 3.59 -16.75 -23.80
CA SER A 578 2.45 -17.15 -22.98
C SER A 578 1.74 -15.93 -22.41
N TYR A 579 0.40 -15.94 -22.45
CA TYR A 579 -0.43 -14.83 -22.00
C TYR A 579 -1.28 -15.22 -20.79
N LYS A 580 -1.30 -14.37 -19.77
CA LYS A 580 -2.27 -14.49 -18.66
C LYS A 580 -3.68 -14.17 -19.16
N LEU A 581 -4.71 -14.86 -18.66
CA LEU A 581 -6.10 -14.64 -19.07
C LEU A 581 -6.56 -13.21 -18.76
N ALA A 582 -6.04 -12.61 -17.70
CA ALA A 582 -6.33 -11.21 -17.35
C ALA A 582 -5.92 -10.22 -18.47
N THR A 583 -4.82 -10.50 -19.19
CA THR A 583 -4.36 -9.71 -20.33
C THR A 583 -5.34 -9.82 -21.50
N LEU A 584 -5.85 -11.02 -21.77
CA LEU A 584 -6.87 -11.24 -22.81
C LEU A 584 -8.19 -10.55 -22.47
N VAL A 585 -8.58 -10.54 -21.19
CA VAL A 585 -9.76 -9.80 -20.72
C VAL A 585 -9.59 -8.29 -20.87
N ASP A 586 -8.44 -7.72 -20.53
CA ASP A 586 -8.20 -6.28 -20.73
C ASP A 586 -8.24 -5.93 -22.23
N ALA A 587 -7.74 -6.78 -23.12
CA ALA A 587 -7.90 -6.61 -24.55
C ALA A 587 -9.37 -6.67 -25.00
N LEU A 588 -10.17 -7.57 -24.44
CA LEU A 588 -11.59 -7.72 -24.78
C LEU A 588 -12.47 -6.53 -24.36
N ARG A 589 -12.00 -5.61 -23.51
CA ARG A 589 -12.76 -4.40 -23.20
C ARG A 589 -13.05 -3.53 -24.44
N TRP A 590 -12.25 -3.72 -25.49
CA TRP A 590 -12.40 -3.08 -26.81
C TRP A 590 -13.39 -3.79 -27.73
N HIS A 591 -13.90 -4.95 -27.32
CA HIS A 591 -14.94 -5.65 -28.05
C HIS A 591 -16.29 -4.91 -27.95
N PRO A 592 -17.05 -4.72 -29.06
CA PRO A 592 -18.29 -3.92 -29.06
C PRO A 592 -19.37 -4.41 -28.07
N HIS A 593 -19.36 -5.69 -27.75
CA HIS A 593 -20.33 -6.31 -26.84
C HIS A 593 -19.82 -6.53 -25.41
N PHE A 594 -18.59 -6.14 -25.09
CA PHE A 594 -18.02 -6.37 -23.77
C PHE A 594 -18.62 -5.42 -22.72
N PRO A 595 -19.12 -5.91 -21.58
CA PRO A 595 -19.71 -5.09 -20.53
C PRO A 595 -18.62 -4.41 -19.70
N ARG A 596 -18.14 -3.24 -20.15
CA ARG A 596 -17.04 -2.50 -19.49
C ARG A 596 -17.30 -2.22 -18.01
N SER A 597 -18.56 -2.03 -17.60
CA SER A 597 -18.96 -1.87 -16.19
C SER A 597 -18.64 -3.07 -15.31
N ARG A 598 -18.42 -4.25 -15.90
CA ARG A 598 -18.05 -5.50 -15.21
C ARG A 598 -16.59 -5.90 -15.43
N LEU A 599 -15.76 -5.07 -16.07
CA LEU A 599 -14.36 -5.41 -16.41
C LEU A 599 -13.61 -6.00 -15.21
N GLN A 600 -13.70 -5.38 -14.04
CA GLN A 600 -13.05 -5.88 -12.82
C GLN A 600 -13.51 -7.30 -12.44
N THR A 601 -14.80 -7.62 -12.56
CA THR A 601 -15.32 -8.97 -12.31
C THR A 601 -14.73 -9.99 -13.28
N TYR A 602 -14.63 -9.65 -14.57
CA TYR A 602 -14.00 -10.51 -15.58
C TYR A 602 -12.51 -10.71 -15.31
N THR A 603 -11.78 -9.64 -14.97
CA THR A 603 -10.36 -9.70 -14.65
C THR A 603 -10.10 -10.55 -13.41
N MET A 604 -10.93 -10.41 -12.37
CA MET A 604 -10.85 -11.24 -11.16
C MET A 604 -11.12 -12.71 -11.48
N ALA A 605 -12.14 -13.02 -12.30
CA ALA A 605 -12.42 -14.39 -12.72
C ALA A 605 -11.28 -15.00 -13.54
N ALA A 606 -10.68 -14.21 -14.46
CA ALA A 606 -9.53 -14.63 -15.25
C ALA A 606 -8.32 -14.95 -14.37
N ALA A 607 -7.98 -14.05 -13.45
CA ALA A 607 -6.84 -14.23 -12.57
C ALA A 607 -7.07 -15.38 -11.57
N ALA A 608 -8.32 -15.59 -11.12
CA ALA A 608 -8.70 -16.74 -10.28
C ALA A 608 -8.53 -18.07 -11.03
N SER A 609 -8.89 -18.06 -12.31
CA SER A 609 -8.71 -19.18 -13.23
C SER A 609 -7.24 -19.54 -13.41
N ASP A 610 -6.40 -18.55 -13.73
CA ASP A 610 -4.94 -18.75 -13.86
C ASP A 610 -4.33 -19.33 -12.58
N PHE A 611 -4.73 -18.80 -11.42
CA PHE A 611 -4.26 -19.28 -10.13
C PHE A 611 -4.64 -20.74 -9.87
N VAL A 612 -5.90 -21.12 -10.07
CA VAL A 612 -6.37 -22.49 -9.82
C VAL A 612 -5.67 -23.50 -10.73
N ARG A 613 -5.35 -23.12 -11.97
CA ARG A 613 -4.58 -23.97 -12.88
C ARG A 613 -3.13 -24.17 -12.48
N ALA A 614 -2.53 -23.19 -11.81
CA ALA A 614 -1.18 -23.32 -11.28
C ALA A 614 -1.12 -24.23 -10.04
N LEU A 615 -2.26 -24.53 -9.40
CA LEU A 615 -2.32 -25.45 -8.29
C LEU A 615 -2.23 -26.92 -8.76
N PRO A 616 -1.57 -27.80 -8.00
CA PRO A 616 -1.59 -29.23 -8.26
C PRO A 616 -2.94 -29.83 -7.82
N LEU A 617 -4.00 -29.55 -8.58
CA LEU A 617 -5.39 -29.86 -8.24
C LEU A 617 -5.61 -31.32 -7.87
N GLU A 618 -4.98 -32.26 -8.58
CA GLU A 618 -5.03 -33.69 -8.26
C GLU A 618 -4.48 -33.99 -6.85
N ARG A 619 -3.31 -33.43 -6.50
CA ARG A 619 -2.67 -33.63 -5.19
C ARG A 619 -3.49 -32.99 -4.06
N LEU A 620 -4.08 -31.84 -4.33
CA LEU A 620 -4.98 -31.14 -3.40
C LEU A 620 -6.40 -31.75 -3.39
N ARG A 621 -6.66 -32.68 -4.31
CA ARG A 621 -7.96 -33.29 -4.58
C ARG A 621 -9.07 -32.24 -4.80
N LEU A 622 -8.77 -31.20 -5.57
CA LEU A 622 -9.68 -30.11 -5.91
C LEU A 622 -10.23 -30.21 -7.34
N GLU A 623 -10.12 -31.38 -7.97
CA GLU A 623 -10.65 -31.59 -9.32
C GLU A 623 -12.17 -31.36 -9.35
N PRO A 624 -12.72 -30.64 -10.36
CA PRO A 624 -14.15 -30.40 -10.45
C PRO A 624 -14.99 -31.69 -10.39
N ALA A 625 -14.49 -32.79 -10.96
CA ALA A 625 -15.14 -34.10 -10.88
C ALA A 625 -15.29 -34.62 -9.44
N GLN A 626 -14.28 -34.41 -8.60
CA GLN A 626 -14.28 -34.83 -7.19
C GLN A 626 -15.18 -33.93 -6.33
N LEU A 627 -15.28 -32.64 -6.68
CA LEU A 627 -16.08 -31.66 -5.92
C LEU A 627 -17.57 -31.71 -6.27
N ARG A 628 -17.95 -32.18 -7.46
CA ARG A 628 -19.36 -32.32 -7.89
C ARG A 628 -20.22 -33.16 -6.96
N GLY A 629 -19.63 -34.16 -6.30
CA GLY A 629 -20.33 -35.03 -5.34
C GLY A 629 -20.53 -34.41 -3.95
N LEU A 630 -19.95 -33.24 -3.70
CA LEU A 630 -20.01 -32.54 -2.42
C LEU A 630 -21.05 -31.43 -2.46
N ASP A 631 -21.65 -31.12 -1.32
CA ASP A 631 -22.44 -29.89 -1.16
C ASP A 631 -21.52 -28.67 -0.96
N ILE A 632 -22.11 -27.48 -0.96
CA ILE A 632 -21.33 -26.23 -0.88
C ILE A 632 -20.59 -26.08 0.46
N GLU A 633 -21.15 -26.59 1.55
CA GLU A 633 -20.56 -26.50 2.88
C GLU A 633 -19.35 -27.43 3.00
N GLN A 634 -19.44 -28.64 2.47
CA GLN A 634 -18.33 -29.58 2.34
C GLN A 634 -17.20 -29.01 1.47
N ILE A 635 -17.53 -28.32 0.38
CA ILE A 635 -16.52 -27.63 -0.45
C ILE A 635 -15.84 -26.52 0.37
N TYR A 636 -16.59 -25.72 1.13
CA TYR A 636 -15.99 -24.69 1.98
C TYR A 636 -15.06 -25.26 3.06
N LEU A 637 -15.47 -26.32 3.76
CA LEU A 637 -14.61 -26.98 4.76
C LEU A 637 -13.30 -27.44 4.12
N ARG A 638 -13.39 -28.06 2.95
CA ARG A 638 -12.21 -28.53 2.21
C ARG A 638 -11.28 -27.40 1.82
N LEU A 639 -11.82 -26.30 1.29
CA LEU A 639 -11.03 -25.13 0.92
C LEU A 639 -10.39 -24.46 2.14
N LEU A 640 -11.10 -24.38 3.27
CA LEU A 640 -10.55 -23.84 4.52
C LEU A 640 -9.43 -24.73 5.07
N HIS A 641 -9.54 -26.05 4.99
CA HIS A 641 -8.48 -26.97 5.41
C HIS A 641 -7.20 -26.79 4.57
N LEU A 642 -7.36 -26.51 3.27
CA LEU A 642 -6.24 -26.25 2.36
C LEU A 642 -5.70 -24.82 2.45
N LYS A 643 -6.39 -23.89 3.13
CA LYS A 643 -6.00 -22.48 3.20
C LYS A 643 -4.53 -22.22 3.58
N PRO A 644 -3.90 -22.95 4.52
CA PRO A 644 -2.48 -22.74 4.83
C PRO A 644 -1.54 -22.94 3.64
N VAL A 645 -1.90 -23.83 2.69
CA VAL A 645 -1.11 -24.14 1.49
C VAL A 645 -1.53 -23.32 0.26
N LEU A 646 -2.70 -22.68 0.29
CA LEU A 646 -3.17 -21.81 -0.79
C LEU A 646 -2.48 -20.44 -0.72
N ARG A 647 -1.26 -20.36 -1.28
CA ARG A 647 -0.44 -19.15 -1.33
C ARG A 647 -0.27 -18.64 -2.76
N GLY A 648 -0.29 -17.32 -2.95
CA GLY A 648 -0.01 -16.67 -4.23
C GLY A 648 1.50 -16.67 -4.54
N GLU A 649 1.87 -16.15 -5.71
CA GLU A 649 3.28 -15.97 -6.13
C GLU A 649 4.09 -15.15 -5.09
N SER A 650 3.45 -14.23 -4.36
CA SER A 650 4.06 -13.43 -3.29
C SER A 650 4.19 -14.15 -1.95
N GLY A 651 3.66 -15.37 -1.81
CA GLY A 651 3.55 -16.09 -0.54
C GLY A 651 2.35 -15.66 0.33
N ASP A 652 1.58 -14.67 -0.11
CA ASP A 652 0.37 -14.22 0.61
C ASP A 652 -0.75 -15.27 0.56
N PRO A 653 -1.56 -15.42 1.63
CA PRO A 653 -2.69 -16.34 1.62
C PRO A 653 -3.73 -15.91 0.59
N VAL A 654 -4.21 -16.86 -0.19
CA VAL A 654 -5.24 -16.63 -1.20
C VAL A 654 -6.62 -16.89 -0.62
N SER A 655 -7.56 -15.99 -0.90
CA SER A 655 -8.94 -16.12 -0.43
C SER A 655 -9.62 -17.36 -0.99
N ILE A 656 -10.29 -18.16 -0.16
CA ILE A 656 -11.02 -19.34 -0.66
C ILE A 656 -12.13 -18.99 -1.67
N GLY A 657 -12.68 -17.77 -1.63
CA GLY A 657 -13.62 -17.31 -2.65
C GLY A 657 -12.98 -17.11 -4.01
N TYR A 658 -11.71 -16.69 -4.03
CA TYR A 658 -10.93 -16.59 -5.26
C TYR A 658 -10.64 -17.98 -5.84
N VAL A 659 -10.31 -18.96 -5.00
CA VAL A 659 -10.15 -20.35 -5.43
C VAL A 659 -11.45 -20.93 -5.96
N LEU A 660 -12.58 -20.68 -5.29
CA LEU A 660 -13.89 -21.16 -5.76
C LEU A 660 -14.30 -20.51 -7.09
N ALA A 661 -14.00 -19.23 -7.31
CA ALA A 661 -14.19 -18.56 -8.58
C ALA A 661 -13.36 -19.22 -9.70
N GLY A 662 -12.10 -19.55 -9.43
CA GLY A 662 -11.25 -20.28 -10.35
C GLY A 662 -11.80 -21.68 -10.66
N LEU A 663 -12.18 -22.46 -9.65
CA LEU A 663 -12.78 -23.79 -9.83
C LEU A 663 -14.09 -23.73 -10.63
N ARG A 664 -14.91 -22.69 -10.44
CA ARG A 664 -16.08 -22.47 -11.28
C ARG A 664 -15.70 -22.22 -12.75
N SER A 665 -14.64 -21.47 -13.01
CA SER A 665 -14.11 -21.30 -14.38
C SER A 665 -13.57 -22.62 -14.98
N GLU A 666 -13.15 -23.58 -14.15
CA GLU A 666 -12.80 -24.95 -14.54
C GLU A 666 -14.03 -25.87 -14.73
N GLY A 667 -15.25 -25.34 -14.64
CA GLY A 667 -16.47 -26.12 -14.86
C GLY A 667 -17.07 -26.77 -13.61
N LEU A 668 -16.74 -26.28 -12.41
CA LEU A 668 -17.45 -26.62 -11.17
C LEU A 668 -18.74 -25.78 -11.03
N GLU A 669 -19.68 -25.91 -11.97
CA GLU A 669 -20.94 -25.16 -11.92
C GLU A 669 -22.03 -25.89 -11.13
N LYS A 670 -22.07 -27.22 -11.26
CA LYS A 670 -23.02 -28.10 -10.57
C LYS A 670 -22.32 -28.83 -9.44
N ILE A 671 -22.97 -28.90 -8.30
CA ILE A 671 -22.51 -29.60 -7.09
C ILE A 671 -23.69 -30.36 -6.48
N LYS A 672 -23.47 -31.20 -5.47
CA LYS A 672 -24.54 -31.95 -4.83
C LYS A 672 -25.49 -30.96 -4.14
N GLY A 673 -26.76 -30.99 -4.51
CA GLY A 673 -27.80 -30.13 -3.91
C GLY A 673 -27.77 -28.67 -4.35
N GLY A 674 -27.02 -28.28 -5.38
CA GLY A 674 -27.04 -26.88 -5.85
C GLY A 674 -26.08 -26.55 -6.99
N THR A 675 -25.82 -25.24 -7.15
CA THR A 675 -24.87 -24.70 -8.12
C THR A 675 -23.90 -23.73 -7.46
N VAL A 676 -22.67 -23.67 -7.97
CA VAL A 676 -21.69 -22.65 -7.57
C VAL A 676 -21.98 -21.38 -8.38
N ASN A 677 -22.75 -20.47 -7.79
CA ASN A 677 -23.10 -19.17 -8.40
C ASN A 677 -22.31 -18.00 -7.76
N ASP A 678 -22.57 -16.77 -8.19
CA ASP A 678 -21.87 -15.57 -7.67
C ASP A 678 -22.12 -15.36 -6.17
N SER A 679 -23.28 -15.80 -5.67
CA SER A 679 -23.59 -15.76 -4.23
C SER A 679 -22.74 -16.75 -3.44
N ALA A 680 -22.46 -17.95 -3.99
CA ALA A 680 -21.55 -18.91 -3.37
C ALA A 680 -20.12 -18.34 -3.31
N VAL A 681 -19.61 -17.76 -4.39
CA VAL A 681 -18.29 -17.10 -4.41
C VAL A 681 -18.23 -15.95 -3.41
N THR A 682 -19.26 -15.12 -3.35
CA THR A 682 -19.35 -14.01 -2.37
C THR A 682 -19.37 -14.54 -0.94
N ASN A 683 -20.14 -15.59 -0.67
CA ASN A 683 -20.21 -16.24 0.64
C ASN A 683 -18.85 -16.82 1.05
N ALA A 684 -18.13 -17.45 0.12
CA ALA A 684 -16.77 -17.92 0.36
C ALA A 684 -15.83 -16.80 0.78
N HIS A 685 -15.93 -15.61 0.17
CA HIS A 685 -15.14 -14.44 0.60
C HIS A 685 -15.50 -13.95 2.01
N VAL A 686 -16.79 -13.95 2.38
CA VAL A 686 -17.20 -13.58 3.75
C VAL A 686 -16.72 -14.62 4.77
N LEU A 687 -16.82 -15.91 4.44
CA LEU A 687 -16.31 -17.00 5.25
C LEU A 687 -14.79 -16.91 5.42
N ASP A 688 -14.07 -16.68 4.33
CA ASP A 688 -12.61 -16.48 4.33
C ASP A 688 -12.18 -15.35 5.26
N PHE A 689 -12.92 -14.24 5.18
CA PHE A 689 -12.73 -13.06 6.02
C PHE A 689 -13.00 -13.36 7.50
N ALA A 690 -14.10 -14.04 7.81
CA ALA A 690 -14.43 -14.46 9.17
C ALA A 690 -13.38 -15.44 9.75
N PHE A 691 -12.89 -16.37 8.93
CA PHE A 691 -11.83 -17.32 9.31
C PHE A 691 -10.52 -16.60 9.66
N ASN A 692 -10.11 -15.62 8.85
CA ASN A 692 -8.90 -14.83 9.10
C ASN A 692 -8.98 -13.98 10.38
N ARG A 693 -10.20 -13.69 10.85
CA ARG A 693 -10.46 -12.94 12.08
C ARG A 693 -10.76 -13.83 13.28
N TRP A 694 -10.56 -15.16 13.18
CA TRP A 694 -10.96 -16.08 14.25
C TRP A 694 -10.35 -15.74 15.62
N SER A 695 -9.07 -15.32 15.67
CA SER A 695 -8.42 -14.92 16.92
C SER A 695 -9.08 -13.72 17.59
N GLU A 696 -9.68 -12.82 16.81
CA GLU A 696 -10.37 -11.62 17.30
C GLU A 696 -11.86 -11.91 17.56
N TRP A 697 -12.50 -12.73 16.72
CA TRP A 697 -13.96 -12.85 16.64
C TRP A 697 -14.50 -14.18 17.12
N GLY A 698 -13.67 -15.18 17.39
CA GLY A 698 -14.12 -16.51 17.80
C GLY A 698 -15.01 -16.47 19.06
N GLY A 699 -14.68 -15.61 20.03
CA GLY A 699 -15.51 -15.44 21.23
C GLY A 699 -16.86 -14.77 20.93
N HIS A 700 -16.92 -13.90 19.93
CA HIS A 700 -18.18 -13.33 19.43
C HIS A 700 -19.01 -14.35 18.64
N PHE A 701 -18.38 -15.23 17.87
CA PHE A 701 -19.06 -16.32 17.15
C PHE A 701 -19.70 -17.32 18.11
N ARG A 702 -19.00 -17.67 19.20
CA ARG A 702 -19.60 -18.42 20.32
C ARG A 702 -20.89 -17.76 20.81
N ASN A 703 -20.80 -16.47 21.15
CA ASN A 703 -21.95 -15.71 21.63
C ASN A 703 -23.10 -15.66 20.61
N LEU A 704 -22.81 -15.57 19.32
CA LEU A 704 -23.83 -15.60 18.26
C LEU A 704 -24.59 -16.92 18.20
N VAL A 705 -23.91 -18.05 18.35
CA VAL A 705 -24.53 -19.39 18.39
C VAL A 705 -25.43 -19.53 19.60
N GLU A 706 -25.02 -18.98 20.75
CA GLU A 706 -25.77 -19.03 22.00
C GLU A 706 -26.94 -18.03 22.06
N ILE A 707 -27.01 -17.03 21.15
CA ILE A 707 -28.20 -16.17 20.99
C ILE A 707 -29.31 -16.95 20.26
N PRO A 708 -30.53 -17.06 20.79
CA PRO A 708 -31.64 -17.73 20.13
C PRO A 708 -31.98 -17.12 18.77
N ARG A 709 -32.36 -17.94 17.79
CA ARG A 709 -32.70 -17.46 16.42
C ARG A 709 -33.91 -16.52 16.41
N ASN A 710 -34.87 -16.73 17.30
CA ASN A 710 -36.08 -15.92 17.50
C ASN A 710 -35.86 -14.71 18.43
N GLY A 711 -34.71 -14.61 19.12
CA GLY A 711 -34.43 -13.53 20.08
C GLY A 711 -35.14 -13.66 21.44
N GLU A 712 -35.86 -14.76 21.70
CA GLU A 712 -36.60 -15.03 22.95
C GLU A 712 -35.72 -15.79 23.96
N GLY A 713 -34.61 -15.18 24.37
CA GLY A 713 -33.72 -15.75 25.39
C GLY A 713 -33.90 -15.12 26.77
N SER A 714 -33.67 -15.88 27.84
CA SER A 714 -33.53 -15.36 29.21
C SER A 714 -32.06 -14.95 29.51
N GLY A 715 -31.86 -14.10 30.52
CA GLY A 715 -30.53 -13.71 31.02
C GLY A 715 -29.86 -12.54 30.27
N ALA A 716 -28.53 -12.42 30.38
CA ALA A 716 -27.74 -11.29 29.85
C ALA A 716 -27.84 -11.10 28.32
N ARG A 717 -28.40 -12.09 27.60
CA ARG A 717 -28.55 -12.09 26.14
C ARG A 717 -29.97 -11.77 25.67
N ALA A 718 -30.91 -11.55 26.60
CA ALA A 718 -32.27 -11.15 26.28
C ALA A 718 -32.29 -9.86 25.43
N GLY A 719 -33.02 -9.88 24.31
CA GLY A 719 -33.19 -8.72 23.42
C GLY A 719 -32.11 -8.52 22.36
N TRP A 720 -31.07 -9.36 22.32
CA TRP A 720 -30.14 -9.40 21.17
C TRP A 720 -30.73 -10.24 20.04
N THR A 721 -30.74 -9.69 18.81
CA THR A 721 -30.84 -10.51 17.59
C THR A 721 -29.43 -10.75 17.06
N ARG A 722 -29.19 -11.91 16.44
CA ARG A 722 -27.86 -12.26 15.90
C ARG A 722 -27.29 -11.19 14.96
N PRO A 723 -28.04 -10.63 13.98
CA PRO A 723 -27.51 -9.57 13.12
C PRO A 723 -27.18 -8.28 13.88
N ARG A 724 -28.00 -7.90 14.87
CA ARG A 724 -27.77 -6.69 15.69
C ARG A 724 -26.55 -6.84 16.58
N TYR A 725 -26.33 -8.03 17.14
CA TYR A 725 -25.11 -8.36 17.87
C TYR A 725 -23.89 -8.25 16.95
N ALA A 726 -23.94 -8.87 15.76
CA ALA A 726 -22.87 -8.79 14.78
C ALA A 726 -22.55 -7.34 14.37
N GLN A 727 -23.55 -6.50 14.11
CA GLN A 727 -23.33 -5.08 13.78
C GLN A 727 -22.66 -4.29 14.91
N ARG A 728 -22.91 -4.66 16.17
CA ARG A 728 -22.35 -3.96 17.33
C ARG A 728 -20.90 -4.36 17.60
N PHE A 729 -20.58 -5.64 17.45
CA PHE A 729 -19.33 -6.21 17.97
C PHE A 729 -18.36 -6.68 16.87
N LEU A 730 -18.86 -7.08 15.70
CA LEU A 730 -18.01 -7.39 14.55
C LEU A 730 -17.83 -6.10 13.75
N LEU A 731 -16.96 -5.21 14.23
CA LEU A 731 -16.75 -3.89 13.61
C LEU A 731 -15.65 -3.95 12.55
N LYS A 732 -15.71 -3.02 11.59
CA LYS A 732 -14.61 -2.76 10.65
C LYS A 732 -13.39 -2.22 11.43
N GLU A 733 -12.22 -2.21 10.79
CA GLU A 733 -10.98 -1.66 11.38
C GLU A 733 -11.10 -0.20 11.82
N ASN A 734 -11.98 0.58 11.19
CA ASN A 734 -12.27 1.97 11.55
C ASN A 734 -13.38 2.11 12.62
N GLY A 735 -13.79 1.02 13.27
CA GLY A 735 -14.84 0.98 14.28
C GLY A 735 -16.28 1.09 13.74
N GLN A 736 -16.48 1.18 12.43
CA GLN A 736 -17.83 1.30 11.85
C GLN A 736 -18.53 -0.05 11.74
N PRO A 737 -19.86 -0.11 11.90
CA PRO A 737 -20.62 -1.35 11.73
C PRO A 737 -20.67 -1.79 10.26
N TYR A 738 -20.87 -3.09 10.03
CA TYR A 738 -21.20 -3.60 8.70
C TYR A 738 -22.68 -3.34 8.33
N SER A 739 -22.98 -3.36 7.04
CA SER A 739 -24.37 -3.32 6.57
C SER A 739 -25.14 -4.52 7.11
N TYR A 740 -26.46 -4.39 7.27
CA TYR A 740 -27.28 -5.45 7.86
C TYR A 740 -27.19 -6.77 7.09
N SER A 741 -27.17 -6.70 5.75
CA SER A 741 -26.98 -7.87 4.87
C SER A 741 -25.62 -8.55 5.09
N TYR A 742 -24.53 -7.78 5.16
CA TYR A 742 -23.21 -8.33 5.40
C TYR A 742 -23.07 -8.90 6.82
N ALA A 743 -23.65 -8.23 7.82
CA ALA A 743 -23.73 -8.73 9.18
C ALA A 743 -24.51 -10.06 9.26
N GLY A 744 -25.58 -10.22 8.48
CA GLY A 744 -26.29 -11.49 8.34
C GLY A 744 -25.39 -12.62 7.79
N ASN A 745 -24.56 -12.32 6.80
CA ASN A 745 -23.57 -13.29 6.29
C ASN A 745 -22.49 -13.61 7.33
N LEU A 746 -22.01 -12.61 8.09
CA LEU A 746 -21.06 -12.83 9.19
C LEU A 746 -21.66 -13.71 10.29
N VAL A 747 -22.95 -13.55 10.61
CA VAL A 747 -23.66 -14.44 11.54
C VAL A 747 -23.65 -15.87 11.01
N ARG A 748 -24.12 -16.08 9.78
CA ARG A 748 -24.18 -17.41 9.16
C ARG A 748 -22.81 -18.10 9.15
N TRP A 749 -21.77 -17.39 8.72
CA TRP A 749 -20.43 -17.95 8.60
C TRP A 749 -19.71 -18.06 9.94
N GLY A 750 -19.99 -17.18 10.89
CA GLY A 750 -19.54 -17.31 12.28
C GLY A 750 -20.10 -18.55 12.94
N GLU A 751 -21.40 -18.83 12.79
CA GLU A 751 -22.03 -20.08 13.25
C GLU A 751 -21.40 -21.30 12.59
N PHE A 752 -21.19 -21.24 11.28
CA PHE A 752 -20.55 -22.32 10.53
C PHE A 752 -19.14 -22.61 11.05
N LEU A 753 -18.30 -21.60 11.23
CA LEU A 753 -16.93 -21.75 11.76
C LEU A 753 -16.95 -22.28 13.19
N TRP A 754 -17.87 -21.80 14.03
CA TRP A 754 -18.01 -22.28 15.40
C TRP A 754 -18.37 -23.77 15.46
N ASN A 755 -19.32 -24.20 14.65
CA ASN A 755 -19.78 -25.59 14.60
C ASN A 755 -18.73 -26.55 14.03
N HIS A 756 -17.80 -26.04 13.20
CA HIS A 756 -16.75 -26.86 12.57
C HIS A 756 -15.34 -26.56 13.10
N ARG A 757 -15.22 -25.84 14.23
CA ARG A 757 -13.93 -25.38 14.76
C ARG A 757 -12.94 -26.51 15.04
N GLU A 758 -13.43 -27.66 15.51
CA GLU A 758 -12.60 -28.84 15.79
C GLU A 758 -12.06 -29.46 14.51
N ALA A 759 -12.91 -29.64 13.49
CA ALA A 759 -12.50 -30.14 12.17
C ALA A 759 -11.51 -29.20 11.46
N LEU A 760 -11.63 -27.90 11.70
CA LEU A 760 -10.75 -26.86 11.18
C LEU A 760 -9.51 -26.59 12.06
N GLN A 761 -9.37 -27.28 13.20
CA GLN A 761 -8.29 -27.08 14.18
C GLN A 761 -8.14 -25.62 14.62
N LEU A 762 -9.27 -24.91 14.75
CA LEU A 762 -9.27 -23.51 15.18
C LEU A 762 -9.03 -23.44 16.70
N PRO A 763 -8.16 -22.53 17.17
CA PRO A 763 -7.84 -22.42 18.59
C PRO A 763 -9.08 -22.02 19.40
N GLU A 764 -9.20 -22.47 20.64
CA GLU A 764 -10.31 -22.07 21.50
C GLU A 764 -10.22 -20.56 21.79
N PRO A 765 -11.24 -19.77 21.39
CA PRO A 765 -11.18 -18.34 21.58
C PRO A 765 -11.45 -17.97 23.04
N GLY A 766 -10.86 -16.86 23.48
CA GLY A 766 -11.13 -16.31 24.81
C GLY A 766 -12.62 -16.00 25.01
N HIS A 767 -13.08 -16.12 26.26
CA HIS A 767 -14.42 -15.72 26.63
C HIS A 767 -14.58 -14.21 26.43
N VAL A 768 -15.57 -13.81 25.63
CA VAL A 768 -15.93 -12.40 25.47
C VAL A 768 -17.22 -12.16 26.22
N GLU A 769 -17.13 -11.37 27.28
CA GLU A 769 -18.28 -10.98 28.07
C GLU A 769 -19.25 -10.19 27.19
N VAL A 770 -20.49 -10.67 27.09
CA VAL A 770 -21.55 -9.93 26.42
C VAL A 770 -22.07 -8.95 27.46
N PRO A 771 -21.83 -7.63 27.31
CA PRO A 771 -22.49 -6.70 28.20
C PRO A 771 -23.99 -6.95 28.08
N PRO A 772 -24.74 -7.02 29.21
CA PRO A 772 -26.19 -7.01 29.14
C PRO A 772 -26.57 -5.88 28.20
N LEU A 773 -27.58 -6.06 27.34
CA LEU A 773 -28.02 -5.02 26.42
C LEU A 773 -28.43 -3.82 27.28
N ALA A 774 -27.47 -2.96 27.66
CA ALA A 774 -27.61 -1.94 28.68
C ALA A 774 -28.79 -1.14 28.22
N SER A 775 -29.90 -1.33 28.96
CA SER A 775 -31.26 -1.19 28.45
C SER A 775 -31.25 -0.12 27.40
N SER A 776 -31.30 -0.55 26.13
CA SER A 776 -31.05 0.35 25.00
C SER A 776 -31.88 1.60 25.24
N ARG A 777 -31.47 2.79 24.80
CA ARG A 777 -32.29 4.02 25.02
C ARG A 777 -33.78 3.78 24.80
N ARG A 778 -34.11 2.90 23.83
CA ARG A 778 -35.41 2.30 23.59
C ARG A 778 -35.96 1.39 24.71
N THR A 779 -35.22 0.42 25.24
CA THR A 779 -35.64 -0.43 26.36
C THR A 779 -35.86 0.38 27.65
N ARG A 780 -35.00 1.36 27.98
CA ARG A 780 -35.23 2.29 29.10
C ARG A 780 -36.49 3.11 28.89
N LEU A 781 -36.67 3.58 27.65
CA LEU A 781 -37.84 4.35 27.27
C LEU A 781 -39.12 3.51 27.31
N LEU A 782 -39.10 2.26 26.85
CA LEU A 782 -40.24 1.35 26.92
C LEU A 782 -40.64 1.08 28.37
N ALA A 783 -39.68 0.72 29.24
CA ALA A 783 -39.92 0.52 30.67
C ALA A 783 -40.37 1.81 31.38
N PHE A 784 -39.90 2.98 30.93
CA PHE A 784 -40.37 4.27 31.46
C PHE A 784 -41.79 4.61 30.99
N LEU A 785 -42.17 4.27 29.76
CA LEU A 785 -43.50 4.54 29.22
C LEU A 785 -44.57 3.60 29.79
N GLU A 786 -44.18 2.40 30.24
CA GLU A 786 -45.08 1.34 30.72
C GLU A 786 -46.05 1.78 31.83
N PRO A 787 -45.65 2.52 32.89
CA PRO A 787 -46.57 3.01 33.91
C PRO A 787 -47.49 4.13 33.41
N HIS A 788 -47.09 4.84 32.34
CA HIS A 788 -47.84 5.97 31.77
C HIS A 788 -48.75 5.55 30.60
N TRP A 789 -48.80 4.24 30.33
CA TRP A 789 -49.44 3.65 29.17
C TRP A 789 -50.95 3.97 29.08
N GLU A 790 -51.72 3.67 30.12
CA GLU A 790 -53.17 3.86 30.11
C GLU A 790 -53.56 5.33 30.04
N ALA A 791 -52.82 6.21 30.72
CA ALA A 791 -53.03 7.66 30.67
C ALA A 791 -52.76 8.26 29.28
N LEU A 792 -51.78 7.72 28.53
CA LEU A 792 -51.54 8.10 27.15
C LEU A 792 -52.59 7.51 26.19
N ARG A 793 -53.10 6.31 26.50
CA ARG A 793 -54.12 5.61 25.71
C ARG A 793 -55.46 6.33 25.73
N GLU A 794 -55.88 6.85 26.88
CA GLU A 794 -57.11 7.63 27.01
C GLU A 794 -57.08 8.93 26.19
N LYS A 795 -55.89 9.53 26.04
CA LYS A 795 -55.63 10.74 25.23
C LYS A 795 -55.44 10.46 23.73
N ALA A 796 -55.38 9.18 23.33
CA ALA A 796 -54.93 8.78 21.99
C ALA A 796 -55.93 8.88 20.82
N PRO A 797 -57.27 9.09 20.97
CA PRO A 797 -58.10 9.19 19.77
C PRO A 797 -57.88 10.52 19.00
N VAL A 798 -57.21 11.51 19.60
CA VAL A 798 -56.89 12.80 18.95
C VAL A 798 -55.36 12.94 18.81
N PRO A 799 -54.80 13.11 17.59
CA PRO A 799 -53.35 13.19 17.37
C PRO A 799 -52.64 14.29 18.20
N GLU A 800 -53.34 15.37 18.52
CA GLU A 800 -52.81 16.53 19.24
C GLU A 800 -52.51 16.24 20.72
N GLU A 801 -53.51 15.78 21.47
CA GLU A 801 -53.38 15.42 22.90
C GLU A 801 -52.38 14.29 23.12
N PHE A 802 -52.26 13.40 22.14
CA PHE A 802 -51.25 12.35 22.10
C PHE A 802 -49.83 12.93 22.06
N PHE A 803 -49.56 13.91 21.19
CA PHE A 803 -48.24 14.54 21.11
C PHE A 803 -47.92 15.40 22.35
N GLU A 804 -48.92 16.05 22.95
CA GLU A 804 -48.75 16.75 24.24
C GLU A 804 -48.34 15.77 25.36
N GLY A 805 -49.02 14.64 25.46
CA GLY A 805 -48.69 13.59 26.43
C GLY A 805 -47.25 13.09 26.28
N LEU A 806 -46.81 12.82 25.05
CA LEU A 806 -45.44 12.39 24.78
C LEU A 806 -44.39 13.48 25.04
N ALA A 807 -44.70 14.74 24.75
CA ALA A 807 -43.79 15.85 25.05
C ALA A 807 -43.62 16.07 26.56
N GLY A 808 -44.70 15.96 27.34
CA GLY A 808 -44.63 16.00 28.80
C GLY A 808 -43.79 14.85 29.36
N LEU A 809 -44.00 13.63 28.86
CA LEU A 809 -43.21 12.46 29.27
C LEU A 809 -41.74 12.58 28.88
N ARG A 810 -41.43 13.22 27.76
CA ARG A 810 -40.05 13.48 27.35
C ARG A 810 -39.30 14.32 28.40
N GLN A 811 -39.96 15.35 28.93
CA GLN A 811 -39.39 16.20 29.97
C GLN A 811 -39.25 15.46 31.30
N GLN A 812 -40.21 14.60 31.65
CA GLN A 812 -40.12 13.76 32.84
C GLN A 812 -38.98 12.74 32.73
N PHE A 813 -38.84 12.11 31.57
CA PHE A 813 -37.73 11.21 31.27
C PHE A 813 -36.38 11.92 31.40
N GLN A 814 -36.28 13.15 30.88
CA GLN A 814 -35.09 13.98 31.01
C GLN A 814 -34.73 14.25 32.48
N ARG A 815 -35.68 14.71 33.30
CA ARG A 815 -35.43 14.96 34.74
C ARG A 815 -35.01 13.69 35.47
N SER A 816 -35.71 12.58 35.24
CA SER A 816 -35.35 11.28 35.83
C SER A 816 -33.97 10.79 35.39
N ALA A 817 -33.56 11.07 34.15
CA ALA A 817 -32.23 10.73 33.66
C ALA A 817 -31.14 11.63 34.27
N GLU A 818 -31.40 12.93 34.39
CA GLU A 818 -30.51 13.91 35.02
C GLU A 818 -30.31 13.58 36.52
N GLU A 819 -31.38 13.27 37.25
CA GLU A 819 -31.32 12.86 38.66
C GLU A 819 -30.51 11.58 38.87
N ARG A 820 -30.66 10.59 37.98
CA ARG A 820 -29.90 9.33 38.06
C ARG A 820 -28.45 9.47 37.61
N SER A 821 -28.18 10.35 36.64
CA SER A 821 -26.81 10.63 36.16
C SER A 821 -26.04 11.53 37.14
N ALA A 822 -26.73 12.36 37.93
CA ALA A 822 -26.10 13.11 39.03
C ALA A 822 -25.59 12.20 40.16
N VAL A 823 -26.17 11.00 40.31
CA VAL A 823 -25.77 9.99 41.31
C VAL A 823 -24.64 9.07 40.80
N ALA A 824 -24.45 8.97 39.48
CA ALA A 824 -23.43 8.13 38.86
C ALA A 824 -22.57 8.99 37.92
N GLU A 825 -21.33 9.31 38.31
CA GLU A 825 -20.38 10.17 37.57
C GLU A 825 -20.22 9.79 36.07
N GLY A 826 -21.14 10.26 35.23
CA GLY A 826 -21.24 9.84 33.83
C GLY A 826 -22.16 10.75 33.02
N GLU A 827 -21.80 10.91 31.74
CA GLU A 827 -22.34 11.91 30.81
C GLU A 827 -23.87 12.10 30.85
N PRO A 828 -24.36 13.35 30.74
CA PRO A 828 -25.80 13.63 30.72
C PRO A 828 -26.48 12.84 29.61
N GLY A 829 -27.47 12.02 30.01
CA GLY A 829 -28.20 11.15 29.09
C GLY A 829 -28.95 11.94 28.01
N GLU A 830 -28.72 11.58 26.75
CA GLU A 830 -29.34 12.23 25.59
C GLU A 830 -30.88 12.09 25.59
N VAL A 831 -31.62 13.22 25.55
CA VAL A 831 -33.11 13.25 25.66
C VAL A 831 -33.78 12.67 24.41
N PRO A 832 -34.58 11.58 24.51
CA PRO A 832 -35.18 10.91 23.36
C PRO A 832 -36.04 11.87 22.54
N SER A 833 -35.94 11.81 21.21
CA SER A 833 -36.78 12.63 20.33
C SER A 833 -38.24 12.16 20.38
N LEU A 834 -39.18 13.07 20.08
CA LEU A 834 -40.60 12.73 20.04
C LEU A 834 -40.89 11.57 19.07
N ARG A 835 -40.22 11.53 17.91
CA ARG A 835 -40.33 10.43 16.96
C ARG A 835 -39.98 9.07 17.57
N ILE A 836 -38.89 9.03 18.36
CA ILE A 836 -38.46 7.80 19.05
C ILE A 836 -39.49 7.38 20.10
N MET A 837 -40.08 8.35 20.83
CA MET A 837 -41.11 8.09 21.83
C MET A 837 -42.41 7.56 21.23
N VAL A 838 -42.89 8.14 20.13
CA VAL A 838 -44.03 7.62 19.35
C VAL A 838 -43.75 6.18 18.88
N GLY A 839 -42.54 5.97 18.33
CA GLY A 839 -42.05 4.67 17.88
C GLY A 839 -42.00 3.60 18.96
N ALA A 840 -41.69 4.00 20.19
CA ALA A 840 -41.65 3.12 21.35
C ALA A 840 -43.07 2.85 21.89
N PHE A 841 -43.89 3.88 22.06
CA PHE A 841 -45.27 3.78 22.54
C PHE A 841 -46.11 2.79 21.72
N PHE A 842 -46.22 2.97 20.42
CA PHE A 842 -47.05 2.10 19.60
C PHE A 842 -46.52 0.67 19.49
N LYS A 843 -45.19 0.49 19.58
CA LYS A 843 -44.61 -0.85 19.63
C LYS A 843 -44.91 -1.56 20.96
N ALA A 844 -44.95 -0.84 22.08
CA ALA A 844 -45.45 -1.38 23.35
C ALA A 844 -46.95 -1.75 23.26
N LYS A 845 -47.74 -0.98 22.49
CA LYS A 845 -49.15 -1.28 22.17
C LYS A 845 -49.35 -2.54 21.30
N GLY A 846 -48.29 -3.06 20.68
CA GLY A 846 -48.41 -4.03 19.60
C GLY A 846 -49.02 -3.47 18.29
N ALA A 847 -49.18 -2.16 18.17
CA ALA A 847 -49.77 -1.52 17.00
C ALA A 847 -48.66 -1.11 16.00
N GLU A 848 -48.80 -1.50 14.74
CA GLU A 848 -47.94 -1.03 13.66
C GLU A 848 -48.25 0.44 13.33
N ILE A 849 -47.22 1.28 13.21
CA ILE A 849 -47.37 2.74 13.19
C ILE A 849 -47.75 3.23 11.79
N PRO A 850 -48.81 4.04 11.64
CA PRO A 850 -49.04 4.80 10.42
C PRO A 850 -47.88 5.78 10.16
N ARG A 851 -47.24 5.69 8.99
CA ARG A 851 -46.11 6.57 8.60
C ARG A 851 -46.38 8.07 8.81
N SER A 852 -47.63 8.52 8.76
CA SER A 852 -48.03 9.91 8.97
C SER A 852 -47.71 10.44 10.38
N LEU A 853 -47.90 9.63 11.42
CA LEU A 853 -47.65 10.05 12.82
C LEU A 853 -46.15 10.22 13.10
N GLU A 854 -45.30 9.38 12.52
CA GLU A 854 -43.84 9.55 12.62
C GLU A 854 -43.36 10.85 11.97
N VAL A 855 -43.97 11.23 10.84
CA VAL A 855 -43.62 12.46 10.11
C VAL A 855 -44.00 13.69 10.94
N TYR A 856 -45.20 13.72 11.55
CA TYR A 856 -45.61 14.82 12.42
C TYR A 856 -44.72 14.96 13.66
N ALA A 857 -44.39 13.83 14.30
CA ALA A 857 -43.49 13.81 15.45
C ALA A 857 -42.10 14.37 15.11
N ALA A 858 -41.57 14.04 13.92
CA ALA A 858 -40.29 14.55 13.45
C ALA A 858 -40.33 16.07 13.21
N THR A 859 -41.42 16.59 12.66
CA THR A 859 -41.62 18.03 12.46
C THR A 859 -41.66 18.78 13.81
N ILE A 860 -42.43 18.30 14.78
CA ILE A 860 -42.52 18.91 16.12
C ILE A 860 -41.16 18.85 16.83
N ASP A 861 -40.45 17.72 16.75
CA ASP A 861 -39.12 17.58 17.36
C ASP A 861 -38.12 18.59 16.79
N THR A 862 -38.15 18.82 15.48
CA THR A 862 -37.30 19.81 14.81
C THR A 862 -37.60 21.23 15.32
N ILE A 863 -38.88 21.57 15.49
CA ILE A 863 -39.31 22.87 16.02
C ILE A 863 -38.79 23.07 17.45
N LEU A 864 -38.89 22.05 18.30
CA LEU A 864 -38.43 22.12 19.70
C LEU A 864 -36.91 22.26 19.79
N GLN A 865 -36.14 21.52 18.98
CA GLN A 865 -34.67 21.61 18.96
C GLN A 865 -34.19 23.01 18.55
N ARG A 866 -34.91 23.67 17.65
CA ARG A 866 -34.56 25.01 17.12
C ARG A 866 -35.37 26.15 17.74
N TRP A 867 -36.03 25.88 18.87
CA TRP A 867 -36.87 26.86 19.55
C TRP A 867 -36.17 28.21 19.81
N PRO A 868 -34.90 28.29 20.27
CA PRO A 868 -34.24 29.57 20.52
C PRO A 868 -34.12 30.46 19.28
N GLU A 869 -33.89 29.84 18.12
CA GLU A 869 -33.75 30.50 16.81
C GLU A 869 -35.13 30.87 16.25
N TRP A 870 -36.08 29.93 16.30
CA TRP A 870 -37.34 30.03 15.59
C TRP A 870 -38.44 30.77 16.35
N ARG A 871 -38.31 30.95 17.67
CA ARG A 871 -39.35 31.56 18.52
C ARG A 871 -39.90 32.90 18.01
N ARG A 872 -39.06 33.78 17.44
CA ARG A 872 -39.51 35.08 16.91
C ARG A 872 -40.38 34.90 15.66
N HIS A 873 -40.02 33.97 14.80
CA HIS A 873 -40.75 33.66 13.56
C HIS A 873 -42.05 32.90 13.87
N LEU A 874 -42.01 31.96 14.82
CA LEU A 874 -43.19 31.24 15.31
C LEU A 874 -44.20 32.18 15.96
N ARG A 875 -43.73 33.19 16.72
CA ARG A 875 -44.59 34.27 17.24
C ARG A 875 -45.29 35.04 16.13
N ARG A 876 -44.51 35.56 15.17
CA ARG A 876 -45.05 36.30 14.02
C ARG A 876 -46.05 35.46 13.23
N LEU A 877 -45.72 34.19 13.01
CA LEU A 877 -46.56 33.25 12.29
C LEU A 877 -47.89 33.00 13.01
N SER A 878 -47.87 32.82 14.34
CA SER A 878 -49.07 32.66 15.17
C SER A 878 -49.92 33.94 15.18
N GLU A 879 -49.31 35.12 15.35
CA GLU A 879 -50.02 36.41 15.31
C GLU A 879 -50.70 36.65 13.95
N VAL A 880 -50.05 36.28 12.86
CA VAL A 880 -50.61 36.37 11.49
C VAL A 880 -51.72 35.34 11.27
N THR A 881 -51.57 34.14 11.83
CA THR A 881 -52.61 33.09 11.76
C THR A 881 -53.86 33.48 12.56
N ALA A 882 -53.71 34.11 13.74
CA ALA A 882 -54.80 34.53 14.61
C ALA A 882 -55.68 35.65 14.01
N ARG A 883 -55.15 36.47 13.09
CA ARG A 883 -55.91 37.57 12.45
C ARG A 883 -56.94 37.09 11.41
N GLY A 884 -56.99 35.79 11.09
CA GLY A 884 -58.00 35.15 10.23
C GLY A 884 -57.95 35.53 8.73
N HIS A 885 -57.46 36.73 8.38
CA HIS A 885 -57.49 37.30 7.03
C HIS A 885 -56.11 37.33 6.35
N ALA A 886 -55.05 36.90 7.02
CA ALA A 886 -53.75 36.81 6.39
C ALA A 886 -53.75 35.69 5.33
N GLY A 887 -53.57 36.09 4.06
CA GLY A 887 -53.49 35.15 2.95
C GLY A 887 -52.40 34.11 3.17
N ALA A 888 -52.63 32.88 2.71
CA ALA A 888 -51.66 31.78 2.82
C ALA A 888 -50.24 32.19 2.37
N ARG A 889 -50.13 33.09 1.38
CA ARG A 889 -48.86 33.65 0.89
C ARG A 889 -48.03 34.31 2.01
N GLU A 890 -48.65 35.05 2.92
CA GLU A 890 -47.93 35.75 3.99
C GLU A 890 -47.38 34.77 5.03
N ARG A 891 -48.14 33.71 5.35
CA ARG A 891 -47.68 32.64 6.25
C ARG A 891 -46.49 31.87 5.67
N TYR A 892 -46.51 31.58 4.36
CA TYR A 892 -45.38 30.95 3.68
C TYR A 892 -44.17 31.88 3.60
N ARG A 893 -44.35 33.17 3.31
CA ARG A 893 -43.27 34.16 3.30
C ARG A 893 -42.55 34.23 4.65
N ILE A 894 -43.29 34.36 5.75
CA ILE A 894 -42.73 34.39 7.11
C ILE A 894 -41.98 33.09 7.43
N ALA A 895 -42.49 31.95 6.97
CA ALA A 895 -41.87 30.65 7.17
C ALA A 895 -40.60 30.44 6.32
N GLU A 896 -40.57 30.92 5.07
CA GLU A 896 -39.40 30.87 4.20
C GLU A 896 -38.26 31.78 4.71
N GLU A 897 -38.62 32.97 5.23
CA GLU A 897 -37.67 33.89 5.87
C GLU A 897 -37.13 33.35 7.20
N GLY A 898 -37.97 32.65 7.98
CA GLY A 898 -37.67 32.28 9.35
C GLY A 898 -37.18 30.85 9.58
N PHE A 899 -37.54 29.91 8.69
CA PHE A 899 -37.19 28.50 8.81
C PHE A 899 -36.26 28.12 7.66
N GLN A 900 -34.97 28.32 7.86
CA GLN A 900 -33.92 27.87 6.96
C GLN A 900 -33.23 26.64 7.52
N GLN A 901 -32.77 25.74 6.65
CA GLN A 901 -31.90 24.62 7.01
C GLN A 901 -30.56 25.10 7.59
N ALA A 902 -29.77 24.21 8.18
CA ALA A 902 -28.48 24.56 8.78
C ALA A 902 -27.47 25.14 7.76
N ASN A 903 -27.64 24.85 6.48
CA ASN A 903 -26.86 25.39 5.36
C ASN A 903 -27.43 26.70 4.80
N GLY A 904 -28.49 27.27 5.39
CA GLY A 904 -29.15 28.50 4.95
C GLY A 904 -30.20 28.30 3.84
N GLU A 905 -30.40 27.09 3.32
CA GLU A 905 -31.40 26.85 2.28
C GLU A 905 -32.83 26.80 2.83
N PRO A 906 -33.84 27.27 2.07
CA PRO A 906 -35.23 27.16 2.48
C PRO A 906 -35.69 25.68 2.51
N TYR A 907 -36.66 25.36 3.37
CA TYR A 907 -37.32 24.05 3.31
C TYR A 907 -38.27 23.96 2.11
N SER A 908 -38.54 22.73 1.63
CA SER A 908 -39.56 22.53 0.60
C SER A 908 -40.95 22.97 1.07
N ARG A 909 -41.80 23.39 0.14
CA ARG A 909 -43.15 23.89 0.45
C ARG A 909 -44.00 22.92 1.27
N THR A 910 -43.85 21.61 1.04
CA THR A 910 -44.54 20.55 1.81
C THR A 910 -44.06 20.52 3.26
N ILE A 911 -42.75 20.63 3.48
CA ILE A 911 -42.16 20.67 4.84
C ILE A 911 -42.54 21.97 5.54
N LEU A 912 -42.47 23.11 4.84
CA LEU A 912 -42.92 24.41 5.34
C LEU A 912 -44.39 24.39 5.74
N GLY A 913 -45.27 23.74 4.98
CA GLY A 913 -46.68 23.57 5.36
C GLY A 913 -46.85 22.83 6.69
N GLY A 914 -46.01 21.82 6.94
CA GLY A 914 -45.94 21.12 8.23
C GLY A 914 -45.39 22.00 9.35
N LEU A 915 -44.28 22.71 9.11
CA LEU A 915 -43.68 23.64 10.07
C LEU A 915 -44.61 24.81 10.41
N ILE A 916 -45.40 25.30 9.46
CA ILE A 916 -46.37 26.36 9.69
C ILE A 916 -47.47 25.85 10.63
N ARG A 917 -48.07 24.70 10.29
CA ARG A 917 -49.18 24.11 11.05
C ARG A 917 -48.74 23.76 12.47
N TRP A 918 -47.67 22.98 12.61
CA TRP A 918 -47.19 22.51 13.90
C TRP A 918 -46.40 23.57 14.66
N GLY A 919 -45.77 24.52 13.98
CA GLY A 919 -45.07 25.63 14.60
C GLY A 919 -46.01 26.61 15.29
N SER A 920 -47.12 26.99 14.64
CA SER A 920 -48.18 27.77 15.28
C SER A 920 -48.75 27.03 16.49
N TRP A 921 -48.96 25.72 16.37
CA TRP A 921 -49.43 24.88 17.47
C TRP A 921 -48.47 24.84 18.66
N VAL A 922 -47.17 24.57 18.43
CA VAL A 922 -46.13 24.58 19.49
C VAL A 922 -46.07 25.95 20.15
N TRP A 923 -46.22 27.02 19.38
CA TRP A 923 -46.24 28.38 19.91
C TRP A 923 -47.44 28.62 20.83
N GLU A 924 -48.64 28.22 20.45
CA GLU A 924 -49.86 28.34 21.26
C GLU A 924 -49.75 27.56 22.59
N HIS A 925 -49.14 26.39 22.55
CA HIS A 925 -49.01 25.48 23.70
C HIS A 925 -47.69 25.63 24.46
N ARG A 926 -46.85 26.60 24.11
CA ARG A 926 -45.50 26.81 24.66
C ARG A 926 -45.44 26.84 26.20
N GLY A 927 -46.46 27.40 26.84
CA GLY A 927 -46.55 27.46 28.31
C GLY A 927 -46.69 26.08 28.95
N ARG A 928 -47.49 25.19 28.35
CA ARG A 928 -47.65 23.79 28.80
C ARG A 928 -46.41 22.95 28.50
N LEU A 929 -45.73 23.26 27.41
CA LEU A 929 -44.47 22.63 27.00
C LEU A 929 -43.25 23.15 27.80
N GLY A 930 -43.44 24.00 28.81
CA GLY A 930 -42.32 24.55 29.60
C GLY A 930 -41.36 25.45 28.82
N LEU A 931 -41.73 25.85 27.60
CA LEU A 931 -40.97 26.74 26.74
C LEU A 931 -41.21 28.18 27.19
N ARG A 932 -40.47 28.63 28.20
CA ARG A 932 -40.60 29.99 28.73
C ARG A 932 -40.21 31.03 27.69
N SER A 933 -41.01 32.09 27.57
CA SER A 933 -40.63 33.34 26.90
C SER A 933 -39.58 34.02 27.76
N GLY A 934 -38.31 33.64 27.59
CA GLY A 934 -37.21 34.43 28.13
C GLY A 934 -37.25 35.82 27.48
N GLU A 935 -37.92 36.77 28.13
CA GLU A 935 -37.67 38.19 27.98
C GLU A 935 -36.26 38.43 28.53
N SER A 936 -35.33 38.58 27.61
CA SER A 936 -34.03 39.15 27.92
C SER A 936 -34.27 40.59 28.35
N THR A 937 -34.25 40.87 29.65
CA THR A 937 -34.12 42.23 30.20
C THR A 937 -32.69 42.73 29.94
N VAL A 938 -32.34 42.92 28.67
CA VAL A 938 -31.18 43.71 28.26
C VAL A 938 -31.77 44.95 27.59
N PRO A 939 -31.67 46.14 28.21
CA PRO A 939 -32.13 47.37 27.57
C PRO A 939 -31.30 47.60 26.28
N PRO A 940 -31.87 48.25 25.26
CA PRO A 940 -31.14 48.53 24.03
C PRO A 940 -29.88 49.35 24.32
N PRO A 941 -28.76 49.13 23.61
CA PRO A 941 -27.59 49.98 23.77
C PRO A 941 -27.97 51.41 23.42
N GLY A 942 -27.69 52.34 24.34
CA GLY A 942 -27.94 53.76 24.17
C GLY A 942 -27.30 54.26 22.88
N GLY A 943 -28.14 54.77 21.98
CA GLY A 943 -27.69 55.56 20.86
C GLY A 943 -27.30 56.94 21.37
N GLU A 944 -26.00 57.23 21.38
CA GLU A 944 -25.48 58.59 21.46
C GLU A 944 -25.90 59.34 20.19
N SER A 945 -26.93 60.18 20.31
CA SER A 945 -27.21 61.24 19.34
C SER A 945 -26.38 62.46 19.70
N GLY A 946 -25.15 62.52 19.18
CA GLY A 946 -24.43 63.78 19.03
C GLY A 946 -24.86 64.46 17.73
N ARG A 947 -25.62 65.55 17.83
CA ARG A 947 -25.62 66.60 16.80
C ARG A 947 -25.91 67.95 17.45
N GLU A 948 -24.87 68.77 17.42
CA GLU A 948 -24.79 70.17 17.77
C GLU A 948 -25.70 71.03 16.86
N SER A 949 -26.32 72.03 17.47
CA SER A 949 -26.57 73.37 16.91
C SER A 949 -25.26 74.01 16.45
N GLY A 950 -25.12 74.79 15.39
CA GLY A 950 -26.02 75.37 14.39
C GLY A 950 -25.23 76.41 13.58
N GLU A 951 -25.54 76.54 12.28
CA GLU A 951 -25.55 77.75 11.44
C GLU A 951 -25.99 77.35 10.02
#